data_AF-A0A9D7ICJ8-F1
#
_entry.id   AF-A0A9D7ICJ8-F1
#
_cell.length_a   1.000
_cell.length_b   1.000
_cell.length_c   1.000
_cell.angle_alpha   90.00
_cell.angle_beta   90.00
_cell.angle_gamma   90.00
#
_symmetry.space_group_name_H-M   'P 1'
#
loop_
_entity.id
_entity.type
_entity.pdbx_description
1 polymer ?
#
loop_
_entity_poly.entity_id
_entity_poly.type
_entity_poly.pdbx_seq_one_letter_code
_entity_poly.pdbx_strand_id
1 'polypeptide(L)'
;MLSGVAENKMRLVRALLTLGWLVLIVSLFWDPITPELTRPENVSSPFHLSGKIVEVQGKVVHSEPYAMTNRIFWTMLIPVLPLFFLVAGHETWRRICPLSFVSQIPRYLGWNRKRVTLIRRTGQIEKQLALVGKESWWRKNVWYIQFGLLFIALNVRLLLVNSDRTALGLFFIGVIATALAVGYFWGGKTWCNYICPVAIVQKIYTEPRGLLESQAHISRQPITQSMCRASTPEGDRSICVGCTPNCPDIDLERSYWEGIEDPSLRHVYYAFFGLIVGFYCFFYFYSGGWDYYFSGTWTHEPDPIGDLFKPGLFINGMAIGIPKILSAPLILGVFVLVAVFIGKALEAFYRYLVRRMQVPLSEAEIINRCLSFSAYVSINTFYIFGGRSNLLLLPSAVLRLVDILIVALTTLWFWQAIQHSPMRYRREGLASSLLEQLRKLKVDISKFLEGRKLEELKHDEIYILAKTLPGFSREQRLQAYRNILEDALRMGKAESSASLELLREVRTEIGISDDEHRQLLQELGIDAADMIFDPDAAATFEGWLRIDNYRRVIEPAVIAHLEQGRRLSSALADAEVAATIRKYREIYQVSEVEHANVIAGITGSGGLIFERAKRQLSLLAEDSALIFGLRCKMLADKQWHQIASILVASTTRRSNALITRLFSILLTLDETPQARAIAAHIAELMGSDVELLLALPVSTGARVTWAESLNAQLVNLLRGSPLDDASTNSETGEFRNQISFRSAIAMGSELITNLRRVVMGDDQLVGALALTAISYLDLGLARQTGDEIRRKGTSTHWLMVEVIAGLSGVRDDTGLKTATAGFTLTVASQNSGKQTMSFAKDYVTSRALARQRCCSHRAACCSLPYGDLPDWIEG
;
A
#
# COMPACT_ATOMS: atom_id res chain seq x y z
N MET A 1 -1.94 7.25 13.88
CA MET A 1 -3.41 7.42 14.06
C MET A 1 -4.10 7.88 12.78
N LEU A 2 -3.57 8.88 12.04
CA LEU A 2 -4.12 9.29 10.74
C LEU A 2 -3.73 8.35 9.57
N SER A 3 -2.74 7.48 9.75
CA SER A 3 -2.28 6.46 8.78
C SER A 3 -3.40 5.59 8.19
N GLY A 4 -4.37 5.20 9.03
CA GLY A 4 -5.52 4.38 8.63
C GLY A 4 -6.67 5.14 7.96
N VAL A 5 -6.61 6.47 7.85
CA VAL A 5 -7.68 7.24 7.19
C VAL A 5 -7.61 7.01 5.68
N ALA A 6 -8.76 6.72 5.06
CA ALA A 6 -8.87 6.50 3.62
C ALA A 6 -8.39 7.70 2.80
N GLU A 7 -7.73 7.42 1.66
CA GLU A 7 -7.12 8.42 0.78
C GLU A 7 -8.13 9.44 0.25
N ASN A 8 -9.39 9.05 -0.01
CA ASN A 8 -10.44 9.95 -0.47
C ASN A 8 -10.74 11.08 0.54
N LYS A 9 -10.78 10.76 1.84
CA LYS A 9 -10.98 11.77 2.90
C LYS A 9 -9.77 12.71 2.98
N MET A 10 -8.55 12.17 2.86
CA MET A 10 -7.33 12.98 2.90
C MET A 10 -7.15 13.84 1.65
N ARG A 11 -7.72 13.47 0.50
CA ARG A 11 -7.78 14.36 -0.68
C ARG A 11 -8.66 15.57 -0.41
N LEU A 12 -9.83 15.38 0.21
CA LEU A 12 -10.72 16.48 0.59
C LEU A 12 -10.02 17.43 1.59
N VAL A 13 -9.39 16.88 2.63
CA VAL A 13 -8.63 17.68 3.62
C VAL A 13 -7.56 18.53 2.94
N ARG A 14 -6.77 17.94 2.02
CA ARG A 14 -5.76 18.69 1.26
C ARG A 14 -6.37 19.78 0.38
N ALA A 15 -7.48 19.50 -0.28
CA ALA A 15 -8.18 20.48 -1.11
C ALA A 15 -8.67 21.66 -0.26
N LEU A 16 -9.27 21.40 0.90
CA LEU A 16 -9.73 22.45 1.84
C LEU A 16 -8.56 23.28 2.39
N LEU A 17 -7.44 22.65 2.79
CA LEU A 17 -6.26 23.37 3.24
C LEU A 17 -5.61 24.19 2.11
N THR A 18 -5.63 23.68 0.88
CA THR A 18 -5.15 24.42 -0.30
C THR A 18 -6.04 25.63 -0.58
N LEU A 19 -7.37 25.47 -0.47
CA LEU A 19 -8.32 26.57 -0.61
C LEU A 19 -8.09 27.63 0.48
N GLY A 20 -7.92 27.22 1.74
CA GLY A 20 -7.60 28.14 2.83
C GLY A 20 -6.28 28.90 2.61
N TRP A 21 -5.27 28.22 2.04
CA TRP A 21 -4.01 28.87 1.68
C TRP A 21 -4.17 29.86 0.51
N LEU A 22 -4.98 29.54 -0.49
CA LEU A 22 -5.31 30.48 -1.57
C LEU A 22 -6.07 31.71 -1.06
N VAL A 23 -7.00 31.53 -0.11
CA VAL A 23 -7.69 32.64 0.57
C VAL A 23 -6.68 33.53 1.31
N LEU A 24 -5.70 32.94 2.00
CA LEU A 24 -4.61 33.69 2.64
C LEU A 24 -3.75 34.45 1.62
N ILE A 25 -3.49 33.87 0.44
CA ILE A 25 -2.75 34.56 -0.62
C ILE A 25 -3.56 35.73 -1.17
N VAL A 26 -4.87 35.56 -1.38
CA VAL A 26 -5.75 36.65 -1.84
C VAL A 26 -5.80 37.77 -0.80
N SER A 27 -5.85 37.45 0.50
CA SER A 27 -5.87 38.46 1.55
C SER A 27 -4.58 39.27 1.64
N LEU A 28 -3.43 38.75 1.15
CA LEU A 28 -2.20 39.54 1.05
C LEU A 28 -2.29 40.70 0.06
N PHE A 29 -3.12 40.57 -0.99
CA PHE A 29 -3.36 41.65 -1.94
C PHE A 29 -4.53 42.54 -1.51
N TRP A 30 -5.53 41.97 -0.86
CA TRP A 30 -6.72 42.68 -0.44
C TRP A 30 -7.24 42.21 0.92
N ASP A 31 -7.03 43.04 1.96
CA ASP A 31 -7.51 42.79 3.33
C ASP A 31 -8.29 44.00 3.87
N PRO A 32 -9.62 44.00 3.77
CA PRO A 32 -10.45 45.08 4.29
C PRO A 32 -10.77 44.95 5.79
N ILE A 33 -10.47 43.83 6.44
CA ILE A 33 -11.00 43.49 7.78
C ILE A 33 -9.94 43.69 8.85
N THR A 34 -8.75 43.13 8.66
CA THR A 34 -7.76 43.09 9.75
C THR A 34 -7.13 44.44 10.12
N PRO A 35 -7.05 45.46 9.24
CA PRO A 35 -6.59 46.79 9.65
C PRO A 35 -7.41 47.39 10.80
N GLU A 36 -8.72 47.11 10.87
CA GLU A 36 -9.61 47.57 11.95
C GLU A 36 -9.20 47.02 13.32
N LEU A 37 -8.59 45.83 13.37
CA LEU A 37 -8.12 45.20 14.61
C LEU A 37 -6.85 45.85 15.16
N THR A 38 -6.11 46.60 14.33
CA THR A 38 -4.86 47.26 14.72
C THR A 38 -5.02 48.75 15.04
N ARG A 39 -6.21 49.31 14.83
CA ARG A 39 -6.48 50.71 15.13
C ARG A 39 -6.24 51.01 16.62
N PRO A 40 -5.56 52.12 16.96
CA PRO A 40 -5.33 52.51 18.34
C PRO A 40 -6.63 52.66 19.15
N GLU A 41 -7.72 53.07 18.49
CA GLU A 41 -9.05 53.28 19.09
C GLU A 41 -9.75 51.97 19.49
N ASN A 42 -9.36 50.84 18.90
CA ASN A 42 -10.01 49.56 19.10
C ASN A 42 -9.44 48.80 20.32
N VAL A 43 -9.67 49.35 21.51
CA VAL A 43 -9.14 48.81 22.79
C VAL A 43 -9.59 47.36 23.07
N SER A 44 -10.69 46.92 22.44
CA SER A 44 -11.20 45.55 22.57
C SER A 44 -10.29 44.51 21.88
N SER A 45 -9.50 44.93 20.88
CA SER A 45 -8.56 44.07 20.19
C SER A 45 -7.25 43.99 20.96
N PRO A 46 -6.71 42.78 21.24
CA PRO A 46 -5.37 42.65 21.84
C PRO A 46 -4.25 43.08 20.88
N PHE A 47 -4.56 43.37 19.61
CA PHE A 47 -3.61 43.79 18.58
C PHE A 47 -3.61 45.29 18.30
N HIS A 48 -4.39 46.08 19.06
CA HIS A 48 -4.39 47.54 18.93
C HIS A 48 -2.99 48.12 19.22
N LEU A 49 -2.66 49.20 18.53
CA LEU A 49 -1.38 49.89 18.72
C LEU A 49 -1.37 50.68 20.05
N SER A 50 -0.62 50.20 21.03
CA SER A 50 -0.57 50.78 22.39
C SER A 50 0.42 51.96 22.57
N GLY A 51 0.94 52.54 21.49
CA GLY A 51 1.85 53.70 21.56
C GLY A 51 3.26 53.42 22.13
N LYS A 52 3.66 52.15 22.25
CA LYS A 52 5.02 51.78 22.70
C LYS A 52 6.06 52.30 21.70
N ILE A 53 7.01 53.11 22.17
CA ILE A 53 8.12 53.62 21.37
C ILE A 53 9.07 52.45 21.08
N VAL A 54 9.32 52.19 19.79
CA VAL A 54 10.27 51.17 19.33
C VAL A 54 11.36 51.89 18.53
N GLU A 55 12.60 51.72 18.97
CA GLU A 55 13.78 52.28 18.30
C GLU A 55 14.42 51.23 17.39
N VAL A 56 14.77 51.66 16.17
CA VAL A 56 15.51 50.87 15.18
C VAL A 56 16.66 51.74 14.70
N GLN A 57 17.90 51.28 14.96
CA GLN A 57 19.12 52.03 14.59
C GLN A 57 19.16 53.46 15.17
N GLY A 58 18.67 53.62 16.40
CA GLY A 58 18.58 54.92 17.08
C GLY A 58 17.50 55.87 16.54
N LYS A 59 16.58 55.39 15.68
CA LYS A 59 15.42 56.15 15.20
C LYS A 59 14.12 55.53 15.70
N VAL A 60 13.19 56.37 16.15
CA VAL A 60 11.84 55.93 16.55
C VAL A 60 11.03 55.56 15.31
N VAL A 61 10.46 54.36 15.30
CA VAL A 61 9.57 53.90 14.23
C VAL A 61 8.13 54.03 14.72
N HIS A 62 7.34 54.85 14.01
CA HIS A 62 5.90 54.97 14.26
C HIS A 62 5.15 53.91 13.46
N SER A 63 4.33 53.10 14.14
CA SER A 63 3.47 52.11 13.50
C SER A 63 2.12 52.73 13.14
N GLU A 64 1.74 52.65 11.87
CA GLU A 64 0.38 52.97 11.39
C GLU A 64 -0.50 51.72 11.41
N PRO A 65 -1.85 51.84 11.42
CA PRO A 65 -2.74 50.68 11.30
C PRO A 65 -2.42 49.85 10.05
N TYR A 66 -2.22 48.54 10.21
CA TYR A 66 -1.70 47.66 9.17
C TYR A 66 -2.53 46.38 9.05
N ALA A 67 -2.47 45.73 7.88
CA ALA A 67 -3.09 44.43 7.70
C ALA A 67 -2.27 43.34 8.41
N MET A 68 -2.95 42.49 9.17
CA MET A 68 -2.31 41.50 10.03
C MET A 68 -1.85 40.24 9.29
N THR A 69 -2.07 40.10 7.98
CA THR A 69 -1.80 38.86 7.24
C THR A 69 -0.36 38.36 7.38
N ASN A 70 0.64 39.26 7.24
CA ASN A 70 2.06 38.93 7.44
C ASN A 70 2.33 38.46 8.89
N ARG A 71 1.75 39.18 9.86
CA ARG A 71 1.86 38.84 11.28
C ARG A 71 1.24 37.47 11.55
N ILE A 72 0.01 37.20 11.12
CA ILE A 72 -0.68 35.91 11.29
C ILE A 72 0.17 34.78 10.70
N PHE A 73 0.67 34.94 9.47
CA PHE A 73 1.48 33.91 8.84
C PHE A 73 2.77 33.63 9.61
N TRP A 74 3.58 34.66 9.90
CA TRP A 74 4.90 34.48 10.47
C TRP A 74 4.94 34.21 11.98
N THR A 75 3.95 34.72 12.71
CA THR A 75 3.95 34.70 14.19
C THR A 75 2.86 33.78 14.78
N MET A 76 1.93 33.28 13.97
CA MET A 76 0.92 32.29 14.39
C MET A 76 1.06 30.98 13.61
N LEU A 77 1.00 30.99 12.28
CA LEU A 77 1.00 29.76 11.48
C LEU A 77 2.36 29.06 11.48
N ILE A 78 3.45 29.77 11.18
CA ILE A 78 4.79 29.18 11.10
C ILE A 78 5.24 28.57 12.45
N PRO A 79 5.07 29.23 13.62
CA PRO A 79 5.45 28.64 14.90
C PRO A 79 4.68 27.37 15.28
N VAL A 80 3.49 27.11 14.72
CA VAL A 80 2.75 25.87 14.98
C VAL A 80 3.36 24.67 14.24
N LEU A 81 4.01 24.90 13.10
CA LEU A 81 4.49 23.82 12.22
C LEU A 81 5.58 22.93 12.86
N PRO A 82 6.66 23.46 13.49
CA PRO A 82 7.68 22.60 14.11
C PRO A 82 7.13 21.66 15.17
N LEU A 83 6.29 22.16 16.08
CA LEU A 83 5.64 21.33 17.10
C LEU A 83 4.70 20.31 16.46
N PHE A 84 3.98 20.70 15.40
CA PHE A 84 3.14 19.77 14.66
C PHE A 84 3.97 18.64 14.02
N PHE A 85 5.12 18.94 13.42
CA PHE A 85 6.01 17.92 12.84
C PHE A 85 6.46 16.94 13.92
N LEU A 86 7.02 17.45 15.02
CA LEU A 86 7.54 16.63 16.12
C LEU A 86 6.47 15.74 16.76
N VAL A 87 5.25 16.26 16.95
CA VAL A 87 4.15 15.52 17.58
C VAL A 87 3.46 14.56 16.60
N ALA A 88 2.99 15.06 15.45
CA ALA A 88 2.17 14.30 14.52
C ALA A 88 2.97 13.41 13.55
N GLY A 89 4.26 13.68 13.40
CA GLY A 89 5.18 12.91 12.57
C GLY A 89 5.21 13.31 11.09
N HIS A 90 6.19 12.75 10.37
CA HIS A 90 6.41 12.95 8.94
C HIS A 90 5.20 12.49 8.13
N GLU A 91 4.67 11.32 8.45
CA GLU A 91 3.53 10.70 7.77
C GLU A 91 2.32 11.65 7.74
N THR A 92 1.92 12.17 8.90
CA THR A 92 0.75 13.03 9.01
C THR A 92 0.92 14.29 8.18
N TRP A 93 2.06 14.95 8.30
CA TRP A 93 2.33 16.19 7.56
C TRP A 93 2.30 15.98 6.05
N ARG A 94 2.92 14.92 5.54
CA ARG A 94 2.93 14.61 4.10
C ARG A 94 1.52 14.46 3.53
N ARG A 95 0.58 13.95 4.34
CA ARG A 95 -0.82 13.72 3.95
C ARG A 95 -1.70 14.97 3.98
N ILE A 96 -1.33 16.00 4.74
CA ILE A 96 -2.10 17.26 4.83
C ILE A 96 -1.46 18.42 4.06
N CYS A 97 -0.18 18.31 3.70
CA CYS A 97 0.58 19.40 3.08
C CYS A 97 -0.07 19.91 1.76
N PRO A 98 -0.46 21.20 1.68
CA PRO A 98 -1.05 21.80 0.48
C PRO A 98 -0.10 21.75 -0.74
N LEU A 99 1.19 22.01 -0.54
CA LEU A 99 2.19 21.95 -1.63
C LEU A 99 2.39 20.54 -2.18
N SER A 100 2.25 19.50 -1.35
CA SER A 100 2.23 18.10 -1.80
C SER A 100 1.01 17.83 -2.69
N PHE A 101 -0.13 18.47 -2.43
CA PHE A 101 -1.31 18.37 -3.31
C PHE A 101 -1.10 19.10 -4.63
N VAL A 102 -0.66 20.36 -4.58
CA VAL A 102 -0.41 21.20 -5.76
C VAL A 102 0.58 20.55 -6.72
N SER A 103 1.72 20.07 -6.23
CA SER A 103 2.73 19.38 -7.06
C SER A 103 2.20 18.11 -7.76
N GLN A 104 1.11 17.51 -7.28
CA GLN A 104 0.49 16.34 -7.90
C GLN A 104 -0.60 16.69 -8.93
N ILE A 105 -1.01 17.95 -9.06
CA ILE A 105 -2.03 18.39 -10.02
C ILE A 105 -1.67 17.97 -11.46
N PRO A 106 -0.44 18.18 -11.97
CA PRO A 106 -0.07 17.72 -13.32
C PRO A 106 -0.30 16.23 -13.54
N ARG A 107 -0.11 15.41 -12.49
CA ARG A 107 -0.38 13.97 -12.55
C ARG A 107 -1.87 13.66 -12.60
N TYR A 108 -2.69 14.36 -11.81
CA TYR A 108 -4.13 14.17 -11.82
C TYR A 108 -4.75 14.58 -13.16
N LEU A 109 -4.17 15.58 -13.83
CA LEU A 109 -4.57 16.04 -15.17
C LEU A 109 -3.93 15.21 -16.30
N GLY A 110 -3.02 14.29 -16.00
CA GLY A 110 -2.34 13.45 -17.01
C GLY A 110 -1.28 14.19 -17.84
N TRP A 111 -0.82 15.36 -17.40
CA TRP A 111 0.11 16.24 -18.13
C TRP A 111 1.59 15.94 -17.90
N ASN A 112 1.95 14.88 -17.18
CA ASN A 112 3.36 14.62 -16.84
C ASN A 112 4.25 14.45 -18.10
N ARG A 113 5.43 15.06 -18.06
CA ARG A 113 6.46 14.86 -19.09
C ARG A 113 6.88 13.40 -19.14
N LYS A 114 6.91 12.84 -20.36
CA LYS A 114 7.40 11.49 -20.63
C LYS A 114 8.76 11.57 -21.33
N ARG A 115 9.72 10.77 -20.88
CA ARG A 115 10.98 10.52 -21.57
C ARG A 115 10.73 9.45 -22.62
N VAL A 116 11.12 9.75 -23.86
CA VAL A 116 11.03 8.84 -24.99
C VAL A 116 12.41 8.21 -25.19
N THR A 117 12.50 6.90 -24.99
CA THR A 117 13.72 6.13 -25.19
C THR A 117 13.51 5.14 -26.32
N LEU A 118 14.36 5.20 -27.35
CA LEU A 118 14.36 4.22 -28.43
C LEU A 118 15.29 3.06 -28.07
N ILE A 119 14.72 1.87 -27.91
CA ILE A 119 15.52 0.66 -27.70
C ILE A 119 16.10 0.25 -29.06
N ARG A 120 17.40 0.48 -29.24
CA ARG A 120 18.10 0.19 -30.51
C ARG A 120 17.98 -1.27 -30.96
N ARG A 121 17.82 -2.21 -30.02
CA ARG A 121 17.70 -3.65 -30.31
C ARG A 121 16.33 -4.07 -30.84
N THR A 122 15.24 -3.46 -30.39
CA THR A 122 13.86 -3.85 -30.75
C THR A 122 13.17 -2.84 -31.67
N GLY A 123 13.75 -1.66 -31.88
CA GLY A 123 13.14 -0.56 -32.65
C GLY A 123 11.90 0.05 -31.98
N GLN A 124 11.57 -0.38 -30.76
CA GLN A 124 10.40 0.09 -30.03
C GLN A 124 10.68 1.39 -29.28
N ILE A 125 9.65 2.23 -29.23
CA ILE A 125 9.65 3.50 -28.53
C ILE A 125 9.05 3.30 -27.14
N GLU A 126 9.88 3.30 -26.10
CA GLU A 126 9.41 3.31 -24.72
C GLU A 126 9.16 4.74 -24.24
N LYS A 127 7.97 4.98 -23.69
CA LYS A 127 7.60 6.25 -23.04
C LYS A 127 7.57 6.04 -21.54
N GLN A 128 8.58 6.49 -20.82
CA GLN A 128 8.66 6.38 -19.37
C GLN A 128 8.41 7.74 -18.73
N LEU A 129 7.90 7.78 -17.48
CA LEU A 129 7.83 9.03 -16.72
C LEU A 129 9.24 9.61 -16.59
N ALA A 130 9.39 10.91 -16.86
CA ALA A 130 10.67 11.58 -16.63
C ALA A 130 10.88 11.71 -15.11
N LEU A 131 11.70 10.83 -14.51
CA LEU A 131 12.13 10.94 -13.12
C LEU A 131 13.57 11.47 -13.03
N VAL A 132 13.94 11.91 -11.84
CA VAL A 132 15.33 12.23 -11.51
C VAL A 132 16.17 10.95 -11.61
N GLY A 133 17.27 11.00 -12.36
CA GLY A 133 18.13 9.84 -12.60
C GLY A 133 18.75 9.31 -11.31
N LYS A 134 18.90 7.99 -11.21
CA LYS A 134 19.44 7.31 -10.01
C LYS A 134 20.83 7.82 -9.62
N GLU A 135 21.71 8.02 -10.60
CA GLU A 135 23.08 8.54 -10.41
C GLU A 135 23.24 10.06 -10.55
N SER A 136 22.13 10.81 -10.52
CA SER A 136 22.20 12.26 -10.74
C SER A 136 22.89 13.00 -9.59
N TRP A 137 23.64 14.05 -9.93
CA TRP A 137 24.26 14.97 -8.96
C TRP A 137 23.23 15.56 -7.97
N TRP A 138 22.02 15.82 -8.47
CA TRP A 138 20.89 16.33 -7.68
C TRP A 138 20.52 15.41 -6.51
N ARG A 139 20.53 14.09 -6.74
CA ARG A 139 20.22 13.12 -5.70
C ARG A 139 21.33 13.02 -4.66
N LYS A 140 22.59 13.01 -5.10
CA LYS A 140 23.76 12.94 -4.20
C LYS A 140 23.88 14.15 -3.28
N ASN A 141 23.42 15.33 -3.71
CA ASN A 141 23.52 16.58 -2.96
C ASN A 141 22.18 17.11 -2.44
N VAL A 142 21.19 16.23 -2.28
CA VAL A 142 19.81 16.64 -1.96
C VAL A 142 19.70 17.46 -0.66
N TRP A 143 20.45 17.07 0.38
CA TRP A 143 20.49 17.78 1.66
C TRP A 143 21.00 19.21 1.50
N TYR A 144 22.08 19.42 0.73
CA TYR A 144 22.62 20.76 0.48
C TYR A 144 21.72 21.60 -0.42
N ILE A 145 21.06 21.00 -1.42
CA ILE A 145 20.15 21.74 -2.32
C ILE A 145 18.95 22.26 -1.51
N GLN A 146 18.30 21.40 -0.74
CA GLN A 146 17.18 21.82 0.11
C GLN A 146 17.63 22.84 1.16
N PHE A 147 18.84 22.70 1.71
CA PHE A 147 19.37 23.62 2.72
C PHE A 147 19.70 24.97 2.11
N GLY A 148 20.31 24.99 0.92
CA GLY A 148 20.57 26.21 0.17
C GLY A 148 19.29 26.95 -0.20
N LEU A 149 18.24 26.23 -0.61
CA LEU A 149 16.93 26.82 -0.86
C LEU A 149 16.29 27.37 0.42
N LEU A 150 16.44 26.69 1.55
CA LEU A 150 15.99 27.19 2.86
C LEU A 150 16.76 28.45 3.26
N PHE A 151 18.09 28.45 3.09
CA PHE A 151 18.96 29.59 3.35
C PHE A 151 18.56 30.80 2.50
N ILE A 152 18.35 30.62 1.19
CA ILE A 152 17.88 31.67 0.29
C ILE A 152 16.50 32.16 0.72
N ALA A 153 15.57 31.26 1.04
CA ALA A 153 14.22 31.63 1.47
C ALA A 153 14.23 32.46 2.77
N LEU A 154 15.10 32.15 3.73
CA LEU A 154 15.24 32.93 4.96
C LEU A 154 15.89 34.30 4.72
N ASN A 155 16.82 34.42 3.78
CA ASN A 155 17.34 35.72 3.36
C ASN A 155 16.23 36.57 2.72
N VAL A 156 15.48 36.01 1.76
CA VAL A 156 14.33 36.69 1.14
C VAL A 156 13.30 37.10 2.21
N ARG A 157 13.09 36.25 3.21
CA ARG A 157 12.24 36.55 4.37
C ARG A 157 12.74 37.78 5.15
N LEU A 158 14.02 37.81 5.55
CA LEU A 158 14.60 38.94 6.30
C LEU A 158 14.60 40.25 5.50
N LEU A 159 14.79 40.16 4.19
CA LEU A 159 14.99 41.33 3.32
C LEU A 159 13.69 41.95 2.82
N LEU A 160 12.69 41.14 2.47
CA LEU A 160 11.50 41.59 1.74
C LEU A 160 10.21 41.13 2.39
N VAL A 161 10.09 39.81 2.57
CA VAL A 161 8.80 39.14 2.73
C VAL A 161 8.23 39.23 4.16
N ASN A 162 9.03 39.70 5.13
CA ASN A 162 8.59 39.91 6.51
C ASN A 162 7.58 41.06 6.63
N SER A 163 7.82 42.19 5.96
CA SER A 163 7.05 43.43 6.08
C SER A 163 6.18 43.74 4.86
N ASP A 164 6.63 43.41 3.65
CA ASP A 164 5.86 43.64 2.42
C ASP A 164 4.89 42.49 2.14
N ARG A 165 3.59 42.81 2.14
CA ARG A 165 2.49 41.88 1.86
C ARG A 165 2.47 41.40 0.41
N THR A 166 2.76 42.28 -0.53
CA THR A 166 2.73 42.00 -1.97
C THR A 166 3.91 41.11 -2.33
N ALA A 167 5.09 41.38 -1.73
CA ALA A 167 6.25 40.51 -1.86
C ALA A 167 5.97 39.09 -1.32
N LEU A 168 5.29 38.96 -0.16
CA LEU A 168 4.89 37.66 0.39
C LEU A 168 3.89 36.93 -0.54
N GLY A 169 2.91 37.64 -1.09
CA GLY A 169 1.94 37.09 -2.02
C GLY A 169 2.59 36.56 -3.30
N LEU A 170 3.46 37.37 -3.91
CA LEU A 170 4.23 36.99 -5.10
C LEU A 170 5.18 35.81 -4.80
N PHE A 171 5.81 35.80 -3.62
CA PHE A 171 6.65 34.70 -3.19
C PHE A 171 5.87 33.38 -3.12
N PHE A 172 4.67 33.36 -2.52
CA PHE A 172 3.84 32.16 -2.49
C PHE A 172 3.38 31.70 -3.86
N ILE A 173 2.95 32.63 -4.72
CA ILE A 173 2.57 32.31 -6.10
C ILE A 173 3.77 31.68 -6.84
N GLY A 174 4.96 32.24 -6.66
CA GLY A 174 6.20 31.69 -7.23
C GLY A 174 6.52 30.29 -6.72
N VAL A 175 6.35 30.02 -5.42
CA VAL A 175 6.54 28.68 -4.84
C VAL A 175 5.51 27.68 -5.40
N ILE A 176 4.24 28.09 -5.52
CA ILE A 176 3.18 27.26 -6.14
C ILE A 176 3.52 26.93 -7.59
N ALA A 177 3.88 27.94 -8.38
CA ALA A 177 4.24 27.77 -9.79
C ALA A 177 5.46 26.85 -9.94
N THR A 178 6.48 27.01 -9.10
CA THR A 178 7.67 26.14 -9.11
C THR A 178 7.32 24.70 -8.73
N ALA A 179 6.48 24.50 -7.71
CA ALA A 179 6.03 23.16 -7.31
C ALA A 179 5.22 22.47 -8.42
N LEU A 180 4.37 23.21 -9.14
CA LEU A 180 3.66 22.73 -10.32
C LEU A 180 4.62 22.37 -11.47
N ALA A 181 5.58 23.26 -11.76
CA ALA A 181 6.57 23.03 -12.81
C ALA A 181 7.41 21.78 -12.53
N VAL A 182 7.92 21.63 -11.30
CA VAL A 182 8.66 20.43 -10.89
C VAL A 182 7.80 19.19 -11.02
N GLY A 183 6.53 19.27 -10.61
CA GLY A 183 5.58 18.16 -10.73
C GLY A 183 5.29 17.75 -12.17
N TYR A 184 5.23 18.73 -13.08
CA TYR A 184 5.06 18.51 -14.52
C TYR A 184 6.31 17.88 -15.16
N PHE A 185 7.51 18.39 -14.85
CA PHE A 185 8.75 17.98 -15.50
C PHE A 185 9.34 16.67 -14.96
N TRP A 186 9.31 16.45 -13.65
CA TRP A 186 9.97 15.31 -12.98
C TRP A 186 9.03 14.45 -12.13
N GLY A 187 7.71 14.68 -12.23
CA GLY A 187 6.71 14.01 -11.42
C GLY A 187 6.47 14.69 -10.07
N GLY A 188 5.21 14.70 -9.62
CA GLY A 188 4.77 15.48 -8.45
C GLY A 188 5.50 15.22 -7.13
N LYS A 189 6.09 14.04 -6.95
CA LYS A 189 6.80 13.68 -5.71
C LYS A 189 8.24 14.16 -5.66
N THR A 190 8.79 14.57 -6.79
CA THR A 190 10.14 15.12 -6.87
C THR A 190 10.27 16.42 -6.08
N TRP A 191 9.22 17.25 -6.03
CA TRP A 191 9.19 18.47 -5.21
C TRP A 191 9.48 18.16 -3.74
N CYS A 192 8.67 17.29 -3.13
CA CYS A 192 8.75 16.97 -1.72
C CYS A 192 10.04 16.26 -1.30
N ASN A 193 10.64 15.46 -2.20
CA ASN A 193 11.83 14.66 -1.89
C ASN A 193 13.14 15.38 -2.21
N TYR A 194 13.19 16.25 -3.23
CA TYR A 194 14.44 16.82 -3.73
C TYR A 194 14.55 18.35 -3.64
N ILE A 195 13.43 19.08 -3.62
CA ILE A 195 13.47 20.56 -3.78
C ILE A 195 12.85 21.31 -2.60
N CYS A 196 11.84 20.76 -1.94
CA CYS A 196 11.10 21.44 -0.88
C CYS A 196 12.03 21.83 0.29
N PRO A 197 12.23 23.13 0.59
CA PRO A 197 13.12 23.56 1.68
C PRO A 197 12.57 23.19 3.07
N VAL A 198 11.24 23.10 3.21
CA VAL A 198 10.57 22.68 4.45
C VAL A 198 10.82 21.20 4.75
N ALA A 199 11.21 20.39 3.76
CA ALA A 199 11.49 18.98 3.97
C ALA A 199 12.66 18.76 4.95
N ILE A 200 13.66 19.65 4.98
CA ILE A 200 14.74 19.59 5.98
C ILE A 200 14.21 19.85 7.38
N VAL A 201 13.42 20.92 7.54
CA VAL A 201 12.85 21.31 8.84
C VAL A 201 11.97 20.19 9.37
N GLN A 202 11.17 19.60 8.49
CA GLN A 202 10.36 18.43 8.78
C GLN A 202 11.25 17.28 9.28
N LYS A 203 12.23 16.85 8.47
CA LYS A 203 13.12 15.73 8.79
C LYS A 203 13.86 15.92 10.11
N ILE A 204 14.50 17.07 10.34
CA ILE A 204 15.26 17.35 11.57
C ILE A 204 14.39 17.22 12.83
N TYR A 205 13.12 17.63 12.76
CA TYR A 205 12.21 17.56 13.90
C TYR A 205 11.41 16.26 14.01
N THR A 206 11.46 15.40 13.00
CA THR A 206 10.75 14.11 12.98
C THR A 206 11.65 12.90 13.04
N GLU A 207 12.91 12.98 12.62
CA GLU A 207 13.82 11.83 12.56
C GLU A 207 14.46 11.56 13.95
N PRO A 208 14.54 10.30 14.42
CA PRO A 208 14.17 9.06 13.72
C PRO A 208 12.66 8.81 13.65
N ARG A 209 11.87 9.38 14.56
CA ARG A 209 10.41 9.22 14.62
C ARG A 209 9.69 10.37 15.35
N GLY A 210 8.49 10.76 14.90
CA GLY A 210 7.59 11.65 15.65
C GLY A 210 6.85 10.96 16.81
N LEU A 211 6.40 11.73 17.82
CA LEU A 211 5.79 11.18 19.05
C LEU A 211 4.57 10.27 18.78
N LEU A 212 3.69 10.66 17.86
CA LEU A 212 2.46 9.94 17.50
C LEU A 212 2.54 9.24 16.13
N GLU A 213 3.75 9.14 15.57
CA GLU A 213 3.97 8.56 14.25
C GLU A 213 3.76 7.05 14.24
N SER A 214 3.18 6.52 13.17
CA SER A 214 2.98 5.08 13.01
C SER A 214 4.30 4.38 12.68
N GLN A 215 4.41 3.11 13.05
CA GLN A 215 5.64 2.33 12.89
C GLN A 215 5.49 1.47 11.65
N ALA A 216 6.06 1.86 10.51
CA ALA A 216 5.86 1.12 9.26
C ALA A 216 6.43 -0.31 9.31
N HIS A 217 7.52 -0.54 10.05
CA HIS A 217 8.15 -1.84 10.22
C HIS A 217 7.39 -2.79 11.17
N ILE A 218 6.48 -2.25 11.98
CA ILE A 218 5.64 -3.01 12.93
C ILE A 218 4.19 -3.08 12.47
N SER A 219 3.68 -1.96 11.93
CA SER A 219 2.31 -1.79 11.48
C SER A 219 2.09 -2.51 10.17
N ARG A 220 1.29 -3.57 10.24
CA ARG A 220 0.96 -4.43 9.10
C ARG A 220 -0.28 -3.96 8.34
N GLN A 221 -0.50 -2.63 8.29
CA GLN A 221 -1.51 -2.11 7.37
C GLN A 221 -1.14 -2.53 5.95
N PRO A 222 -2.11 -2.87 5.10
CA PRO A 222 -1.84 -3.26 3.71
C PRO A 222 -1.07 -2.19 2.94
N ILE A 223 -1.12 -0.95 3.42
CA ILE A 223 -0.29 0.14 2.96
C ILE A 223 0.32 0.88 4.13
N THR A 224 1.64 0.89 4.23
CA THR A 224 2.41 1.68 5.19
C THR A 224 2.75 3.08 4.69
N GLN A 225 2.60 3.33 3.38
CA GLN A 225 3.03 4.59 2.78
C GLN A 225 2.13 5.77 3.17
N SER A 226 2.75 6.88 3.58
CA SER A 226 2.10 8.16 3.81
C SER A 226 1.52 8.73 2.51
N MET A 227 2.22 8.55 1.40
CA MET A 227 1.85 9.00 0.06
C MET A 227 1.89 7.85 -0.95
N CYS A 228 1.59 8.13 -2.22
CA CYS A 228 1.52 7.10 -3.26
C CYS A 228 0.42 6.05 -2.99
N ARG A 229 -0.77 6.54 -2.61
CA ARG A 229 -1.98 5.76 -2.41
C ARG A 229 -3.04 6.13 -3.46
N ALA A 230 -3.81 5.15 -3.92
CA ALA A 230 -5.02 5.37 -4.71
C ALA A 230 -6.20 4.69 -4.01
N SER A 231 -7.34 5.37 -3.95
CA SER A 231 -8.56 4.77 -3.43
C SER A 231 -9.24 3.93 -4.51
N THR A 232 -9.59 2.70 -4.17
CA THR A 232 -10.40 1.77 -4.98
C THR A 232 -11.62 1.30 -4.17
N PRO A 233 -12.68 0.76 -4.82
CA PRO A 233 -13.86 0.28 -4.10
C PRO A 233 -13.55 -0.78 -3.02
N GLU A 234 -12.51 -1.58 -3.24
CA GLU A 234 -12.05 -2.64 -2.34
C GLU A 234 -11.16 -2.13 -1.18
N GLY A 235 -10.82 -0.84 -1.17
CA GLY A 235 -9.90 -0.23 -0.22
C GLY A 235 -8.82 0.63 -0.90
N ASP A 236 -7.89 1.17 -0.12
CA ASP A 236 -6.76 1.89 -0.69
C ASP A 236 -5.72 0.89 -1.24
N ARG A 237 -5.09 1.23 -2.36
CA ARG A 237 -3.97 0.48 -2.98
C ARG A 237 -2.71 1.34 -3.10
N SER A 238 -1.53 0.71 -3.03
CA SER A 238 -0.26 1.38 -3.33
C SER A 238 -0.16 1.68 -4.82
N ILE A 239 0.41 2.84 -5.15
CA ILE A 239 0.74 3.27 -6.51
C ILE A 239 2.18 3.78 -6.56
N CYS A 240 3.06 3.20 -5.74
CA CYS A 240 4.47 3.54 -5.70
C CYS A 240 5.13 3.20 -7.04
N VAL A 241 5.89 4.17 -7.59
CA VAL A 241 6.64 4.03 -8.84
C VAL A 241 8.15 3.89 -8.61
N GLY A 242 8.60 3.82 -7.36
CA GLY A 242 10.01 3.71 -6.99
C GLY A 242 10.90 4.88 -7.42
N CYS A 243 10.46 6.11 -7.14
CA CYS A 243 11.16 7.33 -7.58
C CYS A 243 12.39 7.73 -6.75
N THR A 244 12.53 7.20 -5.54
CA THR A 244 13.68 7.39 -4.66
C THR A 244 13.90 6.10 -3.88
N PRO A 245 15.15 5.67 -3.63
CA PRO A 245 15.42 4.59 -2.68
C PRO A 245 15.07 5.06 -1.27
N ASN A 246 14.93 4.09 -0.36
CA ASN A 246 14.72 4.31 1.08
C ASN A 246 13.74 5.46 1.33
N CYS A 247 12.59 5.42 0.68
CA CYS A 247 11.69 6.56 0.61
C CYS A 247 11.10 6.84 2.02
N PRO A 248 11.26 8.07 2.56
CA PRO A 248 10.74 8.40 3.89
C PRO A 248 9.21 8.43 3.93
N ASP A 249 8.55 8.49 2.78
CA ASP A 249 7.09 8.35 2.70
C ASP A 249 6.63 6.89 2.86
N ILE A 250 7.53 5.90 2.79
CA ILE A 250 7.24 4.48 3.04
C ILE A 250 7.56 4.12 4.49
N ASP A 251 8.79 4.43 4.90
CA ASP A 251 9.30 4.18 6.24
C ASP A 251 10.37 5.24 6.55
N LEU A 252 10.02 6.20 7.40
CA LEU A 252 10.92 7.27 7.82
C LEU A 252 12.12 6.73 8.60
N GLU A 253 11.88 5.77 9.50
CA GLU A 253 12.92 5.24 10.39
C GLU A 253 13.94 4.44 9.59
N ARG A 254 13.50 3.67 8.58
CA ARG A 254 14.41 3.07 7.58
C ARG A 254 15.24 4.12 6.86
N SER A 255 14.58 5.15 6.32
CA SER A 255 15.26 6.22 5.56
C SER A 255 16.32 6.92 6.41
N TYR A 256 16.06 7.07 7.71
CA TYR A 256 16.99 7.68 8.64
C TYR A 256 18.20 6.79 8.91
N TRP A 257 17.99 5.53 9.29
CA TRP A 257 19.09 4.61 9.63
C TRP A 257 20.00 4.28 8.44
N GLU A 258 19.43 4.16 7.24
CA GLU A 258 20.22 3.96 6.01
C GLU A 258 21.02 5.21 5.60
N GLY A 259 20.60 6.40 6.04
CA GLY A 259 21.23 7.67 5.69
C GLY A 259 22.09 8.30 6.78
N ILE A 260 22.09 7.75 8.00
CA ILE A 260 22.68 8.41 9.19
C ILE A 260 24.19 8.65 9.07
N GLU A 261 24.88 7.79 8.33
CA GLU A 261 26.32 7.90 8.12
C GLU A 261 26.69 8.90 7.01
N ASP A 262 25.71 9.44 6.26
CA ASP A 262 25.98 10.44 5.23
C ASP A 262 26.52 11.75 5.85
N PRO A 263 27.72 12.21 5.47
CA PRO A 263 28.28 13.46 6.00
C PRO A 263 27.43 14.69 5.66
N SER A 264 26.70 14.67 4.54
CA SER A 264 25.86 15.80 4.13
C SER A 264 24.70 16.03 5.10
N LEU A 265 24.09 14.95 5.59
CA LEU A 265 23.06 14.97 6.62
C LEU A 265 23.60 15.62 7.90
N ARG A 266 24.76 15.14 8.40
CA ARG A 266 25.38 15.65 9.63
C ARG A 266 25.66 17.15 9.56
N HIS A 267 26.24 17.60 8.45
CA HIS A 267 26.53 19.03 8.25
C HIS A 267 25.26 19.88 8.27
N VAL A 268 24.18 19.41 7.64
CA VAL A 268 22.92 20.16 7.57
C VAL A 268 22.25 20.27 8.94
N TYR A 269 22.29 19.24 9.79
CA TYR A 269 21.73 19.32 11.15
C TYR A 269 22.41 20.39 12.00
N TYR A 270 23.75 20.48 11.96
CA TYR A 270 24.49 21.52 12.69
C TYR A 270 24.34 22.90 12.03
N ALA A 271 24.33 22.96 10.70
CA ALA A 271 24.09 24.19 9.96
C ALA A 271 22.71 24.77 10.24
N PHE A 272 21.70 23.92 10.39
CA PHE A 272 20.33 24.34 10.70
C PHE A 272 20.21 24.99 12.07
N PHE A 273 20.93 24.48 13.09
CA PHE A 273 21.01 25.16 14.39
C PHE A 273 21.58 26.58 14.24
N GLY A 274 22.72 26.71 13.55
CA GLY A 274 23.33 28.02 13.27
C GLY A 274 22.42 28.95 12.48
N LEU A 275 21.64 28.40 11.54
CA LEU A 275 20.67 29.14 10.74
C LEU A 275 19.56 29.76 11.61
N ILE A 276 19.05 29.01 12.61
CA ILE A 276 18.05 29.51 13.56
C ILE A 276 18.62 30.64 14.41
N VAL A 277 19.79 30.42 15.02
CA VAL A 277 20.44 31.42 15.88
C VAL A 277 20.74 32.68 15.08
N GLY A 278 21.36 32.52 13.90
CA GLY A 278 21.69 33.64 13.01
C GLY A 278 20.45 34.42 12.57
N PHE A 279 19.33 33.74 12.28
CA PHE A 279 18.09 34.38 11.87
C PHE A 279 17.54 35.30 12.96
N TYR A 280 17.53 34.87 14.23
CA TYR A 280 17.05 35.70 15.33
C TYR A 280 18.07 36.77 15.75
N CYS A 281 19.35 36.43 15.79
CA CYS A 281 20.42 37.38 16.08
C CYS A 281 20.50 38.51 15.04
N PHE A 282 20.11 38.27 13.79
CA PHE A 282 20.02 39.33 12.78
C PHE A 282 19.12 40.49 13.22
N PHE A 283 17.97 40.22 13.84
CA PHE A 283 17.10 41.29 14.33
C PHE A 283 17.78 42.16 15.39
N TYR A 284 18.55 41.54 16.28
CA TYR A 284 19.35 42.26 17.29
C TYR A 284 20.45 43.09 16.64
N PHE A 285 21.21 42.52 15.70
CA PHE A 285 22.26 43.24 14.98
C PHE A 285 21.72 44.33 14.05
N TYR A 286 20.48 44.23 13.59
CA TYR A 286 19.85 45.24 12.74
C TYR A 286 19.35 46.45 13.54
N SER A 287 18.67 46.22 14.67
CA SER A 287 18.04 47.29 15.46
C SER A 287 18.92 47.85 16.57
N GLY A 288 19.84 47.05 17.13
CA GLY A 288 20.60 47.35 18.35
C GLY A 288 19.97 46.84 19.65
N GLY A 289 18.80 46.19 19.58
CA GLY A 289 18.08 45.72 20.76
C GLY A 289 16.92 44.77 20.46
N TRP A 290 16.46 44.05 21.48
CA TRP A 290 15.41 43.03 21.31
C TRP A 290 13.99 43.61 21.19
N ASP A 291 13.78 44.87 21.56
CA ASP A 291 12.47 45.52 21.49
C ASP A 291 11.87 45.48 20.08
N TYR A 292 12.69 45.68 19.04
CA TYR A 292 12.26 45.59 17.64
C TYR A 292 11.66 44.23 17.27
N TYR A 293 12.25 43.14 17.78
CA TYR A 293 11.78 41.79 17.51
C TYR A 293 10.51 41.46 18.30
N PHE A 294 10.53 41.71 19.61
CA PHE A 294 9.42 41.36 20.51
C PHE A 294 8.20 42.25 20.33
N SER A 295 8.35 43.49 19.85
CA SER A 295 7.21 44.35 19.48
C SER A 295 6.46 43.84 18.25
N GLY A 296 7.12 43.07 17.38
CA GLY A 296 6.56 42.66 16.09
C GLY A 296 6.57 43.77 15.03
N THR A 297 7.28 44.88 15.24
CA THR A 297 7.36 46.01 14.28
C THR A 297 7.93 45.57 12.92
N TRP A 298 8.80 44.56 12.92
CA TRP A 298 9.36 43.97 11.70
C TRP A 298 8.34 43.37 10.73
N THR A 299 7.08 43.14 11.14
CA THR A 299 6.05 42.57 10.24
C THR A 299 5.34 43.62 9.37
N HIS A 300 5.58 44.90 9.61
CA HIS A 300 4.83 46.01 8.99
C HIS A 300 5.68 47.28 8.84
N GLU A 301 6.98 47.10 8.57
CA GLU A 301 7.90 48.19 8.23
C GLU A 301 7.44 48.87 6.91
N PRO A 302 7.41 50.21 6.82
CA PRO A 302 6.72 50.92 5.73
C PRO A 302 7.41 50.87 4.37
N ASP A 303 8.75 50.77 4.30
CA ASP A 303 9.49 50.72 3.02
C ASP A 303 10.69 49.74 3.06
N PRO A 304 10.43 48.42 3.05
CA PRO A 304 11.49 47.43 3.10
C PRO A 304 12.38 47.40 1.85
N ILE A 305 11.87 47.81 0.68
CA ILE A 305 12.62 47.81 -0.57
C ILE A 305 13.63 48.97 -0.58
N GLY A 306 13.22 50.17 -0.15
CA GLY A 306 14.11 51.30 0.01
C GLY A 306 15.18 51.08 1.09
N ASP A 307 14.90 50.21 2.07
CA ASP A 307 15.81 49.89 3.17
C ASP A 307 16.90 48.85 2.80
N LEU A 308 16.82 48.20 1.63
CA LEU A 308 17.77 47.14 1.22
C LEU A 308 19.22 47.63 1.14
N PHE A 309 19.42 48.87 0.69
CA PHE A 309 20.74 49.48 0.51
C PHE A 309 21.18 50.32 1.71
N LYS A 310 20.31 50.49 2.71
CA LYS A 310 20.65 51.17 3.95
C LYS A 310 21.55 50.27 4.83
N PRO A 311 22.29 50.86 5.79
CA PRO A 311 23.08 50.10 6.75
C PRO A 311 22.25 48.99 7.41
N GLY A 312 22.71 47.75 7.30
CA GLY A 312 22.02 46.57 7.83
C GLY A 312 22.54 46.09 9.18
N LEU A 313 23.53 46.78 9.75
CA LEU A 313 24.20 46.43 10.99
C LEU A 313 24.31 47.66 11.88
N PHE A 314 23.94 47.50 13.14
CA PHE A 314 23.99 48.50 14.18
C PHE A 314 24.60 47.89 15.45
N ILE A 315 25.85 48.22 15.72
CA ILE A 315 26.64 47.65 16.82
C ILE A 315 27.19 48.80 17.66
N ASN A 316 27.01 48.73 18.99
CA ASN A 316 27.52 49.73 19.94
C ASN A 316 27.13 51.18 19.59
N GLY A 317 25.91 51.40 19.12
CA GLY A 317 25.41 52.73 18.75
C GLY A 317 25.89 53.25 17.38
N MET A 318 26.67 52.46 16.63
CA MET A 318 27.17 52.84 15.30
C MET A 318 26.56 51.97 14.20
N ALA A 319 26.01 52.62 13.17
CA ALA A 319 25.57 51.96 11.94
C ALA A 319 26.78 51.65 11.05
N ILE A 320 27.03 50.36 10.78
CA ILE A 320 28.10 49.92 9.89
C ILE A 320 27.58 49.98 8.46
N GLY A 321 28.33 50.62 7.55
CA GLY A 321 27.94 50.86 6.15
C GLY A 321 27.81 49.62 5.24
N ILE A 322 27.62 48.43 5.81
CA ILE A 322 27.31 47.22 5.05
C ILE A 322 25.80 47.22 4.75
N PRO A 323 25.39 47.19 3.47
CA PRO A 323 23.98 47.16 3.09
C PRO A 323 23.21 45.96 3.67
N LYS A 324 21.93 46.14 3.99
CA LYS A 324 21.03 45.08 4.49
C LYS A 324 21.05 43.81 3.62
N ILE A 325 21.09 43.97 2.29
CA ILE A 325 21.16 42.86 1.33
C ILE A 325 22.42 41.98 1.49
N LEU A 326 23.53 42.54 1.97
CA LEU A 326 24.76 41.80 2.24
C LEU A 326 24.89 41.38 3.70
N SER A 327 24.38 42.17 4.65
CA SER A 327 24.49 41.85 6.07
C SER A 327 23.66 40.63 6.46
N ALA A 328 22.47 40.44 5.87
CA ALA A 328 21.62 39.28 6.14
C ALA A 328 22.31 37.94 5.78
N PRO A 329 22.79 37.71 4.54
CA PRO A 329 23.46 36.46 4.20
C PRO A 329 24.80 36.30 4.92
N LEU A 330 25.51 37.40 5.21
CA LEU A 330 26.76 37.36 5.98
C LEU A 330 26.53 36.85 7.40
N ILE A 331 25.57 37.41 8.14
CA ILE A 331 25.26 36.97 9.50
C ILE A 331 24.82 35.51 9.47
N LEU A 332 23.86 35.16 8.63
CA LEU A 332 23.38 33.77 8.54
C LEU A 332 24.53 32.81 8.20
N GLY A 333 25.39 33.15 7.24
CA GLY A 333 26.53 32.34 6.83
C GLY A 333 27.55 32.14 7.95
N VAL A 334 27.90 33.20 8.68
CA VAL A 334 28.84 33.12 9.81
C VAL A 334 28.30 32.21 10.91
N PHE A 335 27.04 32.38 11.32
CA PHE A 335 26.45 31.54 12.36
C PHE A 335 26.32 30.08 11.91
N VAL A 336 26.00 29.82 10.64
CA VAL A 336 26.00 28.47 10.06
C VAL A 336 27.39 27.84 10.15
N LEU A 337 28.44 28.54 9.71
CA LEU A 337 29.81 28.02 9.73
C LEU A 337 30.31 27.74 11.15
N VAL A 338 30.04 28.68 12.08
CA VAL A 338 30.38 28.52 13.50
C VAL A 338 29.64 27.33 14.11
N ALA A 339 28.35 27.17 13.84
CA ALA A 339 27.57 26.05 14.36
C ALA A 339 28.05 24.69 13.81
N VAL A 340 28.39 24.61 12.52
CA VAL A 340 28.98 23.40 11.94
C VAL A 340 30.32 23.07 12.58
N PHE A 341 31.18 24.07 12.81
CA PHE A 341 32.47 23.87 13.48
C PHE A 341 32.28 23.37 14.93
N ILE A 342 31.41 24.03 15.70
CA ILE A 342 31.11 23.64 17.09
C ILE A 342 30.48 22.25 17.14
N GLY A 343 29.51 21.95 16.27
CA GLY A 343 28.85 20.65 16.20
C GLY A 343 29.84 19.52 15.94
N LYS A 344 30.76 19.69 14.98
CA LYS A 344 31.84 18.73 14.72
C LYS A 344 32.81 18.58 15.88
N ALA A 345 33.17 19.69 16.55
CA ALA A 345 34.04 19.65 17.72
C ALA A 345 33.39 18.88 18.89
N LEU A 346 32.10 19.13 19.15
CA LEU A 346 31.33 18.42 20.17
C LEU A 346 31.14 16.94 19.83
N GLU A 347 30.87 16.60 18.57
CA GLU A 347 30.80 15.21 18.10
C GLU A 347 32.13 14.48 18.30
N ALA A 348 33.25 15.10 17.91
CA ALA A 348 34.59 14.54 18.11
C ALA A 348 34.92 14.35 19.60
N PHE A 349 34.54 15.31 20.44
CA PHE A 349 34.71 15.22 21.89
C PHE A 349 33.85 14.11 22.50
N TYR A 350 32.59 13.97 22.07
CA TYR A 350 31.71 12.90 22.53
C TYR A 350 32.24 11.52 22.12
N ARG A 351 32.70 11.38 20.88
CA ARG A 351 33.36 10.15 20.39
C ARG A 351 34.60 9.81 21.22
N TYR A 352 35.40 10.81 21.60
CA TYR A 352 36.54 10.63 22.49
C TYR A 352 36.11 10.13 23.88
N LEU A 353 35.06 10.73 24.48
CA LEU A 353 34.54 10.30 25.79
C LEU A 353 34.01 8.87 25.76
N VAL A 354 33.25 8.49 24.73
CA VAL A 354 32.69 7.13 24.57
C VAL A 354 33.81 6.10 24.49
N ARG A 355 34.85 6.37 23.69
CA ARG A 355 36.04 5.49 23.58
C ARG A 355 36.80 5.40 24.90
N ARG A 356 36.96 6.51 25.62
CA ARG A 356 37.66 6.55 26.91
C ARG A 356 36.90 5.80 28.00
N MET A 357 35.57 5.88 28.02
CA MET A 357 34.72 5.21 29.00
C MET A 357 34.35 3.76 28.61
N GLN A 358 34.81 3.27 27.46
CA GLN A 358 34.51 1.93 26.94
C GLN A 358 33.01 1.59 26.90
N VAL A 359 32.17 2.58 26.60
CA VAL A 359 30.72 2.35 26.47
C VAL A 359 30.44 1.65 25.13
N PRO A 360 29.69 0.53 25.11
CA PRO A 360 29.44 -0.24 23.89
C PRO A 360 28.38 0.46 23.02
N LEU A 361 28.77 1.52 22.31
CA LEU A 361 27.91 2.23 21.35
C LEU A 361 28.46 2.07 19.93
N SER A 362 27.55 1.82 19.00
CA SER A 362 27.85 1.85 17.56
C SER A 362 28.04 3.28 17.06
N GLU A 363 28.76 3.45 15.94
CA GLU A 363 28.98 4.77 15.33
C GLU A 363 27.65 5.47 14.98
N ALA A 364 26.68 4.72 14.45
CA ALA A 364 25.33 5.22 14.16
C ALA A 364 24.60 5.73 15.41
N GLU A 365 24.74 5.07 16.57
CA GLU A 365 24.13 5.53 17.82
C GLU A 365 24.78 6.80 18.36
N ILE A 366 26.11 6.92 18.23
CA ILE A 366 26.84 8.14 18.60
C ILE A 366 26.34 9.32 17.77
N ILE A 367 26.25 9.14 16.44
CA ILE A 367 25.74 10.17 15.52
C ILE A 367 24.28 10.50 15.86
N ASN A 368 23.40 9.51 16.04
CA ASN A 368 21.99 9.71 16.40
C ASN A 368 21.86 10.64 17.61
N ARG A 369 22.58 10.34 18.70
CA ARG A 369 22.54 11.14 19.93
C ARG A 369 22.97 12.58 19.71
N CYS A 370 24.04 12.81 18.94
CA CYS A 370 24.51 14.15 18.62
C CYS A 370 23.50 14.92 17.75
N LEU A 371 22.90 14.26 16.75
CA LEU A 371 21.91 14.88 15.86
C LEU A 371 20.60 15.17 16.59
N SER A 372 20.09 14.24 17.40
CA SER A 372 18.89 14.45 18.24
C SER A 372 19.12 15.59 19.23
N PHE A 373 20.32 15.70 19.81
CA PHE A 373 20.66 16.82 20.69
C PHE A 373 20.68 18.15 19.94
N SER A 374 21.29 18.19 18.74
CA SER A 374 21.26 19.37 17.88
C SER A 374 19.82 19.79 17.52
N ALA A 375 18.97 18.84 17.18
CA ALA A 375 17.55 19.08 16.89
C ALA A 375 16.78 19.59 18.11
N TYR A 376 17.01 19.00 19.28
CA TYR A 376 16.42 19.42 20.56
C TYR A 376 16.80 20.86 20.94
N VAL A 377 18.08 21.22 20.83
CA VAL A 377 18.53 22.59 21.10
C VAL A 377 17.99 23.56 20.04
N SER A 378 17.93 23.14 18.79
CA SER A 378 17.38 23.93 17.68
C SER A 378 15.91 24.29 17.89
N ILE A 379 15.06 23.32 18.23
CA ILE A 379 13.63 23.56 18.41
C ILE A 379 13.34 24.43 19.65
N ASN A 380 14.08 24.20 20.75
CA ASN A 380 13.93 25.02 21.95
C ASN A 380 14.40 26.46 21.68
N THR A 381 15.53 26.64 20.99
CA THR A 381 16.01 27.96 20.57
C THR A 381 15.01 28.66 19.66
N PHE A 382 14.38 27.92 18.74
CA PHE A 382 13.31 28.45 17.90
C PHE A 382 12.15 28.99 18.74
N TYR A 383 11.67 28.27 19.76
CA TYR A 383 10.53 28.69 20.57
C TYR A 383 10.83 29.78 21.62
N ILE A 384 12.10 30.06 21.92
CA ILE A 384 12.47 31.26 22.71
C ILE A 384 12.02 32.54 22.00
N PHE A 385 12.11 32.57 20.66
CA PHE A 385 11.79 33.73 19.84
C PHE A 385 10.49 33.57 19.04
N GLY A 386 10.26 32.39 18.48
CA GLY A 386 9.16 32.08 17.57
C GLY A 386 7.77 32.34 18.16
N GLY A 387 7.00 33.22 17.52
CA GLY A 387 5.65 33.59 17.96
C GLY A 387 5.61 34.46 19.23
N ARG A 388 6.77 34.83 19.80
CA ARG A 388 6.83 35.50 21.10
C ARG A 388 6.14 36.87 21.09
N SER A 389 6.18 37.60 19.96
CA SER A 389 5.47 38.88 19.81
C SER A 389 3.96 38.79 20.00
N ASN A 390 3.33 37.63 19.77
CA ASN A 390 1.91 37.41 20.06
C ASN A 390 1.70 36.73 21.40
N LEU A 391 2.57 35.80 21.79
CA LEU A 391 2.45 35.12 23.08
C LEU A 391 2.58 36.11 24.25
N LEU A 392 3.40 37.16 24.10
CA LEU A 392 3.51 38.24 25.09
C LEU A 392 2.22 39.07 25.27
N LEU A 393 1.26 38.98 24.34
CA LEU A 393 -0.06 39.59 24.49
C LEU A 393 -1.01 38.75 25.35
N LEU A 394 -0.68 37.47 25.61
CA LEU A 394 -1.50 36.58 26.42
C LEU A 394 -1.26 36.82 27.93
N PRO A 395 -2.23 36.47 28.78
CA PRO A 395 -2.04 36.47 30.23
C PRO A 395 -0.83 35.62 30.64
N SER A 396 -0.09 36.08 31.65
CA SER A 396 1.18 35.45 32.09
C SER A 396 1.04 33.98 32.52
N ALA A 397 -0.15 33.54 32.94
CA ALA A 397 -0.44 32.14 33.24
C ALA A 397 -0.49 31.27 31.98
N VAL A 398 -1.15 31.75 30.92
CA VAL A 398 -1.26 31.04 29.62
C VAL A 398 0.09 30.96 28.94
N LEU A 399 0.86 32.06 28.96
CA LEU A 399 2.23 32.11 28.45
C LEU A 399 3.11 31.01 29.07
N ARG A 400 3.12 30.92 30.40
CA ARG A 400 3.92 29.92 31.13
C ARG A 400 3.45 28.49 30.84
N LEU A 401 2.14 28.27 30.71
CA LEU A 401 1.60 26.95 30.35
C LEU A 401 2.08 26.51 28.96
N VAL A 402 2.06 27.41 27.98
CA VAL A 402 2.55 27.14 26.62
C VAL A 402 4.04 26.84 26.63
N ASP A 403 4.85 27.63 27.35
CA ASP A 403 6.30 27.42 27.46
C ASP A 403 6.61 26.04 28.11
N ILE A 404 5.92 25.68 29.20
CA ILE A 404 6.05 24.37 29.85
C ILE A 404 5.66 23.24 28.89
N LEU A 405 4.57 23.39 28.15
CA LEU A 405 4.10 22.37 27.21
C LEU A 405 5.12 22.12 26.09
N ILE A 406 5.70 23.19 25.53
CA ILE A 406 6.72 23.09 24.48
C ILE A 406 7.96 22.35 25.00
N VAL A 407 8.48 22.75 26.16
CA VAL A 407 9.66 22.10 26.76
C VAL A 407 9.35 20.64 27.11
N ALA A 408 8.17 20.34 27.65
CA ALA A 408 7.76 18.98 27.96
C ALA A 408 7.70 18.10 26.69
N LEU A 409 7.03 18.55 25.63
CA LEU A 409 6.91 17.80 24.38
C LEU A 409 8.25 17.58 23.68
N THR A 410 9.10 18.61 23.63
CA THR A 410 10.43 18.50 23.02
C THR A 410 11.35 17.60 23.82
N THR A 411 11.25 17.61 25.15
CA THR A 411 12.03 16.72 26.04
C THR A 411 11.55 15.28 25.95
N LEU A 412 10.24 15.03 25.88
CA LEU A 412 9.67 13.70 25.66
C LEU A 412 10.14 13.10 24.33
N TRP A 413 10.14 13.91 23.27
CA TRP A 413 10.65 13.47 21.97
C TRP A 413 12.15 13.20 22.00
N PHE A 414 12.95 14.07 22.62
CA PHE A 414 14.39 13.86 22.74
C PHE A 414 14.74 12.59 23.52
N TRP A 415 14.01 12.35 24.62
CA TRP A 415 14.13 11.12 25.41
C TRP A 415 13.81 9.88 24.56
N GLN A 416 12.75 9.93 23.76
CA GLN A 416 12.42 8.87 22.81
C GLN A 416 13.56 8.68 21.79
N ALA A 417 13.98 9.73 21.10
CA ALA A 417 14.95 9.68 20.00
C ALA A 417 16.31 9.06 20.41
N ILE A 418 16.80 9.34 21.63
CA ILE A 418 18.06 8.76 22.14
C ILE A 418 17.94 7.25 22.42
N GLN A 419 16.75 6.76 22.75
CA GLN A 419 16.51 5.34 23.06
C GLN A 419 16.36 4.46 21.82
N HIS A 420 16.23 5.06 20.63
CA HIS A 420 16.17 4.31 19.38
C HIS A 420 17.59 3.94 18.90
N SER A 421 17.71 2.74 18.34
CA SER A 421 18.95 2.24 17.76
C SER A 421 18.66 1.48 16.46
N PRO A 422 19.61 1.43 15.51
CA PRO A 422 19.42 0.70 14.27
C PRO A 422 19.22 -0.80 14.50
N MET A 423 19.84 -1.34 15.56
CA MET A 423 19.65 -2.75 15.95
C MET A 423 18.21 -3.00 16.44
N ARG A 424 17.66 -2.10 17.26
CA ARG A 424 16.29 -2.20 17.74
C ARG A 424 15.28 -2.15 16.59
N TYR A 425 15.42 -1.21 15.66
CA TYR A 425 14.56 -1.13 14.46
C TYR A 425 14.55 -2.44 13.66
N ARG A 426 15.73 -3.02 13.40
CA ARG A 426 15.85 -4.30 12.66
C ARG A 426 15.19 -5.44 13.41
N ARG A 427 15.43 -5.54 14.72
CA ARG A 427 14.82 -6.56 15.61
C ARG A 427 13.31 -6.46 15.60
N GLU A 428 12.75 -5.27 15.83
CA GLU A 428 11.29 -5.02 15.79
C GLU A 428 10.69 -5.43 14.44
N GLY A 429 11.36 -5.10 13.33
CA GLY A 429 10.89 -5.45 11.98
C GLY A 429 10.99 -6.94 11.62
N LEU A 430 11.85 -7.71 12.28
CA LEU A 430 11.93 -9.16 12.11
C LEU A 430 11.01 -9.90 13.08
N ALA A 431 10.86 -9.39 14.30
CA ALA A 431 9.84 -9.80 15.26
C ALA A 431 8.47 -9.86 14.61
N SER A 432 8.12 -8.74 13.96
CA SER A 432 6.83 -8.59 13.33
C SER A 432 6.69 -9.62 12.23
N SER A 433 7.70 -9.82 11.36
CA SER A 433 7.74 -10.86 10.32
C SER A 433 7.51 -12.26 10.88
N LEU A 434 8.30 -12.68 11.88
CA LEU A 434 8.20 -13.98 12.55
C LEU A 434 6.80 -14.22 13.12
N LEU A 435 6.26 -13.25 13.86
CA LEU A 435 4.95 -13.36 14.52
C LEU A 435 3.83 -13.67 13.53
N GLU A 436 3.88 -13.09 12.33
CA GLU A 436 2.89 -13.39 11.28
C GLU A 436 3.06 -14.77 10.68
N GLN A 437 4.30 -15.20 10.44
CA GLN A 437 4.54 -16.53 9.91
C GLN A 437 4.01 -17.59 10.89
N LEU A 438 4.21 -17.38 12.19
CA LEU A 438 3.62 -18.20 13.24
C LEU A 438 2.09 -18.14 13.24
N ARG A 439 1.48 -16.96 13.02
CA ARG A 439 0.03 -16.81 12.87
C ARG A 439 -0.51 -17.60 11.68
N LYS A 440 0.19 -17.59 10.54
CA LYS A 440 -0.18 -18.34 9.33
C LYS A 440 -0.10 -19.85 9.52
N LEU A 441 0.86 -20.31 10.32
CA LEU A 441 1.06 -21.73 10.63
C LEU A 441 -0.03 -22.32 11.55
N LYS A 442 -0.95 -21.50 12.08
CA LYS A 442 -2.11 -21.92 12.92
C LYS A 442 -1.74 -22.87 14.07
N VAL A 443 -0.57 -22.70 14.68
CA VAL A 443 -0.11 -23.56 15.79
C VAL A 443 -0.69 -23.07 17.12
N ASP A 444 -1.07 -24.01 17.99
CA ASP A 444 -1.52 -23.72 19.37
C ASP A 444 -0.32 -23.28 20.24
N ILE A 445 -0.01 -21.99 20.19
CA ILE A 445 1.10 -21.37 20.93
C ILE A 445 0.70 -21.06 22.39
N SER A 446 -0.58 -21.23 22.74
CA SER A 446 -1.16 -20.97 24.06
C SER A 446 -0.47 -21.73 25.21
N LYS A 447 0.06 -22.93 24.94
CA LYS A 447 0.83 -23.73 25.90
C LYS A 447 2.16 -23.11 26.31
N PHE A 448 2.75 -22.28 25.46
CA PHE A 448 4.10 -21.73 25.66
C PHE A 448 4.09 -20.27 26.12
N LEU A 449 2.93 -19.61 26.09
CA LEU A 449 2.78 -18.20 26.48
C LEU A 449 2.16 -18.01 27.86
N GLU A 450 2.11 -19.05 28.69
CA GLU A 450 1.60 -19.00 30.06
C GLU A 450 0.20 -18.33 30.16
N GLY A 451 -0.65 -18.53 29.14
CA GLY A 451 -2.00 -17.95 29.07
C GLY A 451 -2.09 -16.52 28.50
N ARG A 452 -0.97 -15.90 28.09
CA ARG A 452 -0.95 -14.60 27.39
C ARG A 452 -1.30 -14.74 25.91
N LYS A 453 -1.93 -13.71 25.34
CA LYS A 453 -2.21 -13.65 23.91
C LYS A 453 -0.93 -13.28 23.15
N LEU A 454 -0.82 -13.78 21.91
CA LEU A 454 0.32 -13.51 21.01
C LEU A 454 0.54 -11.99 20.80
N GLU A 455 -0.53 -11.20 20.90
CA GLU A 455 -0.52 -9.74 20.72
C GLU A 455 0.04 -8.97 21.93
N GLU A 456 0.29 -9.62 23.06
CA GLU A 456 0.76 -8.99 24.30
C GLU A 456 2.28 -9.11 24.51
N LEU A 457 3.00 -9.89 23.69
CA LEU A 457 4.46 -10.02 23.79
C LEU A 457 5.16 -8.74 23.35
N LYS A 458 6.16 -8.32 24.13
CA LYS A 458 7.03 -7.20 23.76
C LYS A 458 8.04 -7.65 22.69
N HIS A 459 8.48 -6.70 21.87
CA HIS A 459 9.46 -6.93 20.80
C HIS A 459 10.83 -7.42 21.31
N ASP A 460 11.14 -7.25 22.59
CA ASP A 460 12.39 -7.76 23.16
C ASP A 460 12.26 -9.22 23.65
N GLU A 461 11.03 -9.76 23.67
CA GLU A 461 10.69 -11.11 24.15
C GLU A 461 10.69 -12.14 23.00
N ILE A 462 11.17 -11.79 21.80
CA ILE A 462 11.26 -12.71 20.63
C ILE A 462 12.15 -13.92 20.89
N TYR A 463 13.17 -13.80 21.74
CA TYR A 463 13.97 -14.95 22.16
C TYR A 463 13.12 -16.02 22.91
N ILE A 464 11.99 -15.59 23.50
CA ILE A 464 11.00 -16.52 24.09
C ILE A 464 10.24 -17.26 22.99
N LEU A 465 9.99 -16.63 21.83
CA LEU A 465 9.45 -17.31 20.64
C LEU A 465 10.44 -18.32 20.03
N ALA A 466 11.74 -17.99 19.99
CA ALA A 466 12.79 -18.95 19.63
C ALA A 466 12.79 -20.19 20.55
N LYS A 467 12.47 -20.02 21.86
CA LYS A 467 12.25 -21.14 22.79
C LYS A 467 10.97 -21.95 22.53
N THR A 468 10.01 -21.44 21.76
CA THR A 468 8.80 -22.20 21.36
C THR A 468 9.02 -23.03 20.10
N LEU A 469 10.02 -22.68 19.28
CA LEU A 469 10.35 -23.33 18.01
C LEU A 469 10.85 -24.80 18.09
N PRO A 470 11.49 -25.28 19.18
CA PRO A 470 11.88 -26.69 19.31
C PRO A 470 10.71 -27.68 19.32
N GLY A 471 9.47 -27.21 19.56
CA GLY A 471 8.25 -28.02 19.47
C GLY A 471 7.72 -28.22 18.04
N PHE A 472 8.32 -27.58 17.04
CA PHE A 472 7.87 -27.63 15.64
C PHE A 472 8.57 -28.76 14.87
N SER A 473 7.87 -29.36 13.89
CA SER A 473 8.49 -30.33 13.00
C SER A 473 9.63 -29.69 12.20
N ARG A 474 10.61 -30.50 11.74
CA ARG A 474 11.73 -30.01 10.90
C ARG A 474 11.21 -29.27 9.66
N GLU A 475 10.13 -29.76 9.07
CA GLU A 475 9.46 -29.21 7.90
C GLU A 475 8.83 -27.84 8.18
N GLN A 476 8.16 -27.68 9.33
CA GLN A 476 7.58 -26.41 9.73
C GLN A 476 8.64 -25.34 10.01
N ARG A 477 9.78 -25.73 10.61
CA ARG A 477 10.92 -24.82 10.84
C ARG A 477 11.53 -24.36 9.53
N LEU A 478 11.72 -25.28 8.58
CA LEU A 478 12.27 -24.99 7.26
C LEU A 478 11.32 -24.08 6.47
N GLN A 479 10.01 -24.33 6.53
CA GLN A 479 8.99 -23.46 5.91
C GLN A 479 8.94 -22.07 6.56
N ALA A 480 9.00 -21.98 7.89
CA ALA A 480 9.01 -20.70 8.60
C ALA A 480 10.24 -19.88 8.21
N TYR A 481 11.41 -20.50 8.18
CA TYR A 481 12.65 -19.84 7.77
C TYR A 481 12.67 -19.46 6.29
N ARG A 482 12.17 -20.32 5.39
CA ARG A 482 11.97 -19.97 3.97
C ARG A 482 11.14 -18.71 3.83
N ASN A 483 10.01 -18.63 4.54
CA ASN A 483 9.13 -17.46 4.49
C ASN A 483 9.79 -16.20 5.08
N ILE A 484 10.59 -16.33 6.15
CA ILE A 484 11.36 -15.21 6.73
C ILE A 484 12.44 -14.73 5.76
N LEU A 485 13.13 -15.66 5.11
CA LEU A 485 14.15 -15.37 4.12
C LEU A 485 13.53 -14.67 2.91
N GLU A 486 12.39 -15.16 2.41
CA GLU A 486 11.60 -14.49 1.37
C GLU A 486 11.14 -13.09 1.80
N ASP A 487 10.62 -12.91 3.02
CA ASP A 487 10.22 -11.61 3.54
C ASP A 487 11.42 -10.66 3.67
N ALA A 488 12.58 -11.15 4.13
CA ALA A 488 13.81 -10.37 4.27
C ALA A 488 14.38 -9.96 2.91
N LEU A 489 14.36 -10.86 1.92
CA LEU A 489 14.73 -10.57 0.54
C LEU A 489 13.75 -9.56 -0.09
N ARG A 490 12.44 -9.74 0.10
CA ARG A 490 11.40 -8.81 -0.38
C ARG A 490 11.54 -7.42 0.23
N MET A 491 11.92 -7.32 1.51
CA MET A 491 12.11 -6.05 2.21
C MET A 491 13.43 -5.34 1.83
N GLY A 492 14.31 -5.96 1.01
CA GLY A 492 15.67 -5.47 0.76
C GLY A 492 16.53 -5.48 2.02
N LYS A 493 16.18 -6.30 3.02
CA LYS A 493 16.91 -6.39 4.29
C LYS A 493 18.17 -7.23 4.16
N ALA A 494 18.33 -8.03 3.11
CA ALA A 494 19.49 -8.90 2.90
C ALA A 494 20.79 -8.16 2.48
N GLU A 495 20.73 -6.85 2.23
CA GLU A 495 21.83 -6.08 1.61
C GLU A 495 22.88 -5.57 2.61
N SER A 496 22.59 -5.56 3.92
CA SER A 496 23.53 -5.05 4.93
C SER A 496 24.12 -6.18 5.77
N SER A 497 25.43 -6.09 6.04
CA SER A 497 26.19 -7.06 6.84
C SER A 497 25.51 -7.38 8.19
N ALA A 498 24.97 -6.37 8.87
CA ALA A 498 24.26 -6.55 10.14
C ALA A 498 22.90 -7.27 10.00
N SER A 499 22.24 -7.21 8.84
CA SER A 499 21.01 -7.99 8.62
C SER A 499 21.30 -9.43 8.22
N LEU A 500 22.42 -9.68 7.54
CA LEU A 500 22.94 -11.04 7.33
C LEU A 500 23.35 -11.68 8.66
N GLU A 501 23.99 -10.91 9.55
CA GLU A 501 24.27 -11.33 10.94
C GLU A 501 22.99 -11.74 11.66
N LEU A 502 21.92 -10.94 11.53
CA LEU A 502 20.63 -11.21 12.17
C LEU A 502 19.91 -12.42 11.54
N LEU A 503 19.96 -12.58 10.21
CA LEU A 503 19.46 -13.78 9.53
C LEU A 503 20.24 -15.03 9.94
N ARG A 504 21.55 -14.89 10.18
CA ARG A 504 22.41 -15.94 10.71
C ARG A 504 22.03 -16.28 12.15
N GLU A 505 21.76 -15.28 12.99
CA GLU A 505 21.30 -15.43 14.38
C GLU A 505 19.94 -16.14 14.43
N VAL A 506 18.97 -15.71 13.61
CA VAL A 506 17.66 -16.36 13.46
C VAL A 506 17.80 -17.80 12.97
N ARG A 507 18.69 -18.05 11.99
CA ARG A 507 18.96 -19.40 11.49
C ARG A 507 19.51 -20.32 12.58
N THR A 508 20.49 -19.83 13.35
CA THR A 508 21.08 -20.60 14.46
C THR A 508 20.06 -20.90 15.54
N GLU A 509 19.18 -19.96 15.87
CA GLU A 509 18.12 -20.13 16.87
C GLU A 509 17.01 -21.09 16.40
N ILE A 510 16.66 -21.09 15.10
CA ILE A 510 15.70 -22.06 14.52
C ILE A 510 16.33 -23.46 14.35
N GLY A 511 17.66 -23.55 14.37
CA GLY A 511 18.41 -24.80 14.23
C GLY A 511 18.44 -25.32 12.79
N ILE A 512 18.60 -24.43 11.80
CA ILE A 512 18.76 -24.78 10.39
C ILE A 512 20.24 -24.83 10.02
N SER A 513 20.64 -25.88 9.31
CA SER A 513 22.03 -26.11 8.91
C SER A 513 22.49 -25.17 7.78
N ASP A 514 23.81 -25.03 7.61
CA ASP A 514 24.40 -24.30 6.48
C ASP A 514 24.03 -24.89 5.12
N ASP A 515 23.82 -26.21 5.06
CA ASP A 515 23.45 -26.92 3.84
C ASP A 515 21.98 -26.68 3.47
N GLU A 516 21.07 -26.77 4.44
CA GLU A 516 19.65 -26.47 4.24
C GLU A 516 19.43 -24.99 3.85
N HIS A 517 20.19 -24.07 4.44
CA HIS A 517 20.15 -22.66 4.05
C HIS A 517 20.63 -22.44 2.61
N ARG A 518 21.74 -23.08 2.21
CA ARG A 518 22.24 -23.01 0.82
C ARG A 518 21.27 -23.61 -0.18
N GLN A 519 20.65 -24.74 0.16
CA GLN A 519 19.62 -25.37 -0.64
C GLN A 519 18.39 -24.47 -0.80
N LEU A 520 17.94 -23.82 0.28
CA LEU A 520 16.84 -22.85 0.24
C LEU A 520 17.18 -21.62 -0.63
N LEU A 521 18.41 -21.12 -0.58
CA LEU A 521 18.83 -20.03 -1.46
C LEU A 521 18.81 -20.44 -2.93
N GLN A 522 19.28 -21.64 -3.25
CA GLN A 522 19.20 -22.21 -4.60
C GLN A 522 17.76 -22.42 -5.07
N GLU A 523 16.88 -22.92 -4.20
CA GLU A 523 15.43 -23.04 -4.50
C GLU A 523 14.77 -21.69 -4.75
N LEU A 524 15.22 -20.64 -4.08
CA LEU A 524 14.78 -19.26 -4.30
C LEU A 524 15.44 -18.62 -5.53
N GLY A 525 16.27 -19.36 -6.27
CA GLY A 525 16.94 -18.90 -7.48
C GLY A 525 18.07 -17.91 -7.24
N ILE A 526 18.65 -17.91 -6.04
CA ILE A 526 19.79 -17.07 -5.65
C ILE A 526 21.01 -17.97 -5.55
N ASP A 527 21.91 -17.92 -6.53
CA ASP A 527 23.19 -18.61 -6.41
C ASP A 527 23.98 -18.00 -5.25
N ALA A 528 24.53 -18.83 -4.36
CA ALA A 528 25.31 -18.36 -3.21
C ALA A 528 26.54 -17.52 -3.63
N ALA A 529 26.97 -17.61 -4.89
CA ALA A 529 27.98 -16.77 -5.51
C ALA A 529 27.46 -15.38 -5.94
N ASP A 530 26.16 -15.22 -6.18
CA ASP A 530 25.52 -13.96 -6.58
C ASP A 530 25.19 -13.04 -5.39
N MET A 531 25.35 -13.52 -4.14
CA MET A 531 25.42 -12.63 -2.98
C MET A 531 26.70 -11.77 -2.97
N ILE A 532 27.63 -11.99 -3.92
CA ILE A 532 28.75 -11.10 -4.18
C ILE A 532 28.24 -9.87 -4.94
N PHE A 533 27.74 -8.91 -4.15
CA PHE A 533 27.77 -7.46 -4.35
C PHE A 533 27.81 -6.94 -5.79
N ASP A 534 26.63 -6.83 -6.42
CA ASP A 534 26.34 -5.69 -7.28
C ASP A 534 25.27 -4.81 -6.59
N PRO A 535 25.66 -3.72 -5.92
CA PRO A 535 24.71 -2.79 -5.29
C PRO A 535 23.76 -2.11 -6.30
N ASP A 536 24.05 -2.18 -7.60
CA ASP A 536 23.14 -1.70 -8.65
C ASP A 536 22.13 -2.78 -9.12
N ALA A 537 22.40 -4.06 -8.87
CA ALA A 537 21.51 -5.19 -9.20
C ALA A 537 20.55 -5.59 -8.06
N ALA A 538 20.85 -5.19 -6.82
CA ALA A 538 20.01 -5.47 -5.68
C ALA A 538 18.66 -4.70 -5.79
N ALA A 539 17.56 -5.44 -5.83
CA ALA A 539 16.23 -4.87 -6.00
C ALA A 539 15.82 -4.09 -4.74
N THR A 540 15.90 -2.76 -4.79
CA THR A 540 15.42 -1.92 -3.68
C THR A 540 13.96 -2.25 -3.34
N PHE A 541 13.57 -2.09 -2.07
CA PHE A 541 12.20 -2.34 -1.63
C PHE A 541 11.16 -1.59 -2.48
N GLU A 542 11.48 -0.37 -2.88
CA GLU A 542 10.65 0.41 -3.79
C GLU A 542 10.56 -0.18 -5.19
N GLY A 543 11.64 -0.77 -5.70
CA GLY A 543 11.69 -1.48 -6.96
C GLY A 543 10.80 -2.71 -6.95
N TRP A 544 10.85 -3.50 -5.86
CA TRP A 544 9.94 -4.63 -5.64
C TRP A 544 8.48 -4.16 -5.57
N LEU A 545 8.16 -3.15 -4.74
CA LEU A 545 6.80 -2.64 -4.58
C LEU A 545 6.21 -2.11 -5.90
N ARG A 546 7.05 -1.48 -6.73
CA ARG A 546 6.70 -1.02 -8.07
C ARG A 546 6.33 -2.18 -8.99
N ILE A 547 7.11 -3.27 -8.99
CA ILE A 547 6.83 -4.47 -9.81
C ILE A 547 5.60 -5.21 -9.27
N ASP A 548 5.43 -5.33 -7.95
CA ASP A 548 4.26 -5.96 -7.33
C ASP A 548 2.97 -5.20 -7.68
N ASN A 549 3.00 -3.86 -7.58
CA ASN A 549 1.87 -3.03 -7.97
C ASN A 549 1.51 -3.18 -9.45
N TYR A 550 2.52 -3.32 -10.33
CA TYR A 550 2.30 -3.61 -11.74
C TYR A 550 1.66 -4.99 -11.93
N ARG A 551 2.23 -6.03 -11.30
CA ARG A 551 1.72 -7.41 -11.35
C ARG A 551 0.25 -7.49 -10.92
N ARG A 552 -0.13 -6.90 -9.79
CA ARG A 552 -1.51 -6.92 -9.26
C ARG A 552 -2.55 -6.32 -10.20
N VAL A 553 -2.15 -5.44 -11.11
CA VAL A 553 -3.05 -4.82 -12.08
C VAL A 553 -3.15 -5.65 -13.35
N ILE A 554 -2.05 -6.25 -13.81
CA ILE A 554 -2.02 -7.04 -15.04
C ILE A 554 -2.54 -8.45 -14.82
N GLU A 555 -2.27 -9.05 -13.67
CA GLU A 555 -2.60 -10.44 -13.35
C GLU A 555 -4.10 -10.74 -13.51
N PRO A 556 -5.05 -9.96 -12.94
CA PRO A 556 -6.49 -10.21 -13.15
C PRO A 556 -6.91 -10.05 -14.61
N ALA A 557 -6.35 -9.06 -15.31
CA ALA A 557 -6.70 -8.77 -16.70
C ALA A 557 -6.26 -9.90 -17.65
N VAL A 558 -5.05 -10.45 -17.43
CA VAL A 558 -4.53 -11.58 -18.20
C VAL A 558 -5.29 -12.86 -17.85
N ILE A 559 -5.47 -13.17 -16.56
CA ILE A 559 -6.16 -14.40 -16.12
C ILE A 559 -7.60 -14.45 -16.65
N ALA A 560 -8.34 -13.34 -16.63
CA ALA A 560 -9.71 -13.31 -17.13
C ALA A 560 -9.82 -13.71 -18.62
N HIS A 561 -8.83 -13.34 -19.43
CA HIS A 561 -8.79 -13.72 -20.86
C HIS A 561 -8.33 -15.16 -21.08
N LEU A 562 -7.42 -15.65 -20.24
CA LEU A 562 -7.01 -17.05 -20.27
C LEU A 562 -8.17 -17.97 -19.89
N GLU A 563 -8.96 -17.62 -18.88
CA GLU A 563 -10.14 -18.40 -18.46
C GLU A 563 -11.22 -18.51 -19.55
N GLN A 564 -11.22 -17.63 -20.55
CA GLN A 564 -12.10 -17.69 -21.73
C GLN A 564 -11.61 -18.64 -22.83
N GLY A 565 -10.55 -19.42 -22.60
CA GLY A 565 -10.01 -20.37 -23.56
C GLY A 565 -9.10 -19.76 -24.63
N ARG A 566 -8.59 -18.54 -24.40
CA ARG A 566 -7.63 -17.90 -25.31
C ARG A 566 -6.20 -18.33 -24.99
N ARG A 567 -5.37 -18.49 -26.03
CA ARG A 567 -3.92 -18.70 -25.88
C ARG A 567 -3.26 -17.45 -25.31
N LEU A 568 -2.18 -17.60 -24.54
CA LEU A 568 -1.45 -16.48 -23.94
C LEU A 568 -1.05 -15.40 -24.95
N SER A 569 -0.51 -15.81 -26.10
CA SER A 569 -0.12 -14.89 -27.18
C SER A 569 -1.32 -14.07 -27.69
N SER A 570 -2.48 -14.71 -27.85
CA SER A 570 -3.72 -14.02 -28.26
C SER A 570 -4.31 -13.13 -27.16
N ALA A 571 -4.18 -13.52 -25.89
CA ALA A 571 -4.63 -12.71 -24.76
C ALA A 571 -3.75 -11.46 -24.57
N LEU A 572 -2.44 -11.58 -24.76
CA LEU A 572 -1.52 -10.43 -24.72
C LEU A 572 -1.66 -9.52 -25.94
N ALA A 573 -2.07 -10.07 -27.09
CA ALA A 573 -2.34 -9.31 -28.31
C ALA A 573 -3.71 -8.64 -28.33
N ASP A 574 -4.62 -8.98 -27.40
CA ASP A 574 -5.93 -8.35 -27.29
C ASP A 574 -5.79 -6.83 -27.08
N ALA A 575 -6.62 -6.05 -27.76
CA ALA A 575 -6.50 -4.59 -27.76
C ALA A 575 -6.66 -3.98 -26.36
N GLU A 576 -7.55 -4.55 -25.53
CA GLU A 576 -7.81 -4.06 -24.18
C GLU A 576 -6.65 -4.40 -23.23
N VAL A 577 -6.18 -5.64 -23.28
CA VAL A 577 -5.05 -6.12 -22.45
C VAL A 577 -3.76 -5.41 -22.86
N ALA A 578 -3.48 -5.30 -24.17
CA ALA A 578 -2.31 -4.60 -24.68
C ALA A 578 -2.34 -3.09 -24.33
N ALA A 579 -3.51 -2.44 -24.39
CA ALA A 579 -3.64 -1.06 -23.94
C ALA A 579 -3.39 -0.91 -22.43
N THR A 580 -3.88 -1.85 -21.63
CA THR A 580 -3.67 -1.90 -20.17
C THR A 580 -2.19 -2.13 -19.85
N ILE A 581 -1.55 -3.11 -20.47
CA ILE A 581 -0.11 -3.40 -20.33
C ILE A 581 0.70 -2.17 -20.69
N ARG A 582 0.46 -1.55 -21.86
CA ARG A 582 1.17 -0.32 -22.27
C ARG A 582 1.00 0.77 -21.22
N LYS A 583 -0.24 1.10 -20.84
CA LYS A 583 -0.54 2.14 -19.85
C LYS A 583 0.20 1.93 -18.53
N TYR A 584 0.14 0.72 -17.96
CA TYR A 584 0.73 0.46 -16.64
C TYR A 584 2.25 0.24 -16.69
N ARG A 585 2.80 -0.22 -17.82
CA ARG A 585 4.26 -0.21 -18.04
C ARG A 585 4.80 1.21 -18.08
N GLU A 586 4.11 2.14 -18.74
CA GLU A 586 4.48 3.56 -18.75
C GLU A 586 4.44 4.17 -17.33
N ILE A 587 3.39 3.85 -16.55
CA ILE A 587 3.19 4.38 -15.19
C ILE A 587 4.24 3.84 -14.19
N TYR A 588 4.48 2.53 -14.19
CA TYR A 588 5.41 1.88 -13.25
C TYR A 588 6.84 1.76 -13.80
N GLN A 589 7.10 2.29 -15.00
CA GLN A 589 8.43 2.27 -15.65
C GLN A 589 9.00 0.85 -15.81
N VAL A 590 8.14 -0.11 -16.11
CA VAL A 590 8.51 -1.51 -16.23
C VAL A 590 9.14 -1.76 -17.60
N SER A 591 10.41 -2.16 -17.58
CA SER A 591 11.16 -2.51 -18.79
C SER A 591 10.60 -3.78 -19.46
N GLU A 592 10.95 -4.02 -20.73
CA GLU A 592 10.59 -5.28 -21.41
C GLU A 592 11.05 -6.53 -20.64
N VAL A 593 12.26 -6.50 -20.05
CA VAL A 593 12.81 -7.64 -19.30
C VAL A 593 12.01 -7.88 -18.02
N GLU A 594 11.71 -6.82 -17.27
CA GLU A 594 10.88 -6.93 -16.06
C GLU A 594 9.45 -7.38 -16.40
N HIS A 595 8.87 -6.91 -17.50
CA HIS A 595 7.57 -7.36 -17.97
C HIS A 595 7.59 -8.84 -18.32
N ALA A 596 8.59 -9.29 -19.08
CA ALA A 596 8.76 -10.69 -19.42
C ALA A 596 8.88 -11.57 -18.17
N ASN A 597 9.63 -11.12 -17.15
CA ASN A 597 9.74 -11.82 -15.87
C ASN A 597 8.40 -11.89 -15.11
N VAL A 598 7.60 -10.82 -15.12
CA VAL A 598 6.27 -10.83 -14.50
C VAL A 598 5.33 -11.80 -15.21
N ILE A 599 5.31 -11.80 -16.55
CA ILE A 599 4.50 -12.74 -17.33
C ILE A 599 4.98 -14.17 -17.11
N ALA A 600 6.29 -14.41 -17.16
CA ALA A 600 6.88 -15.72 -16.84
C ALA A 600 6.55 -16.17 -15.42
N GLY A 601 6.47 -15.27 -14.43
CA GLY A 601 6.01 -15.61 -13.08
C GLY A 601 4.52 -15.97 -12.99
N ILE A 602 3.70 -15.51 -13.92
CA ILE A 602 2.28 -15.89 -14.03
C ILE A 602 2.15 -17.26 -14.70
N THR A 603 2.93 -17.53 -15.76
CA THR A 603 2.74 -18.67 -16.68
C THR A 603 3.80 -19.79 -16.55
N GLY A 604 4.87 -19.55 -15.80
CA GLY A 604 6.02 -20.45 -15.71
C GLY A 604 5.76 -21.72 -14.89
N SER A 605 6.75 -22.61 -14.89
CA SER A 605 6.75 -23.86 -14.13
C SER A 605 6.72 -23.56 -12.62
N GLY A 606 5.57 -23.81 -11.96
CA GLY A 606 5.33 -23.41 -10.57
C GLY A 606 4.67 -22.02 -10.40
N GLY A 607 4.30 -21.37 -11.51
CA GLY A 607 3.64 -20.06 -11.51
C GLY A 607 2.21 -20.08 -10.96
N LEU A 608 1.62 -18.90 -10.82
CA LEU A 608 0.30 -18.72 -10.20
C LEU A 608 -0.83 -19.48 -10.93
N ILE A 609 -0.72 -19.65 -12.25
CA ILE A 609 -1.68 -20.44 -13.03
C ILE A 609 -1.64 -21.91 -12.60
N PHE A 610 -0.46 -22.47 -12.33
CA PHE A 610 -0.32 -23.85 -11.87
C PHE A 610 -0.92 -24.04 -10.47
N GLU A 611 -0.64 -23.12 -9.54
CA GLU A 611 -1.25 -23.15 -8.20
C GLU A 611 -2.78 -23.00 -8.24
N ARG A 612 -3.31 -22.18 -9.16
CA ARG A 612 -4.75 -22.08 -9.40
C ARG A 612 -5.31 -23.38 -9.97
N ALA A 613 -4.59 -24.04 -10.89
CA ALA A 613 -4.97 -25.34 -11.44
C ALA A 613 -5.03 -26.42 -10.35
N LYS A 614 -4.06 -26.45 -9.43
CA LYS A 614 -4.08 -27.38 -8.28
C LYS A 614 -5.34 -27.21 -7.44
N ARG A 615 -5.72 -25.96 -7.12
CA ARG A 615 -6.97 -25.67 -6.38
C ARG A 615 -8.22 -26.06 -7.17
N GLN A 616 -8.22 -25.88 -8.48
CA GLN A 616 -9.34 -26.31 -9.33
C GLN A 616 -9.43 -27.84 -9.42
N LEU A 617 -8.30 -28.54 -9.47
CA LEU A 617 -8.24 -30.00 -9.43
C LEU A 617 -8.72 -30.55 -8.09
N SER A 618 -8.36 -29.92 -6.96
CA SER A 618 -8.88 -30.35 -5.65
C SER A 618 -10.40 -30.19 -5.57
N LEU A 619 -10.94 -29.07 -6.07
CA LEU A 619 -12.40 -28.87 -6.16
C LEU A 619 -13.05 -29.89 -7.11
N LEU A 620 -12.41 -30.24 -8.22
CA LEU A 620 -12.91 -31.25 -9.15
C LEU A 620 -12.92 -32.65 -8.51
N ALA A 621 -11.90 -32.98 -7.71
CA ALA A 621 -11.86 -34.24 -6.97
C ALA A 621 -12.97 -34.31 -5.91
N GLU A 622 -13.24 -33.21 -5.22
CA GLU A 622 -14.37 -33.10 -4.28
C GLU A 622 -15.73 -33.26 -4.99
N ASP A 623 -15.91 -32.63 -6.15
CA ASP A 623 -17.12 -32.79 -6.95
C ASP A 623 -17.31 -34.24 -7.40
N SER A 624 -16.23 -34.89 -7.84
CA SER A 624 -16.23 -36.28 -8.29
C SER A 624 -16.59 -37.23 -7.14
N ALA A 625 -16.05 -36.99 -5.95
CA ALA A 625 -16.38 -37.73 -4.73
C ALA A 625 -17.86 -37.59 -4.36
N LEU A 626 -18.41 -36.36 -4.43
CA LEU A 626 -19.83 -36.11 -4.17
C LEU A 626 -20.74 -36.81 -5.19
N ILE A 627 -20.42 -36.71 -6.48
CA ILE A 627 -21.18 -37.37 -7.56
C ILE A 627 -21.17 -38.89 -7.35
N PHE A 628 -20.02 -39.47 -7.03
CA PHE A 628 -19.90 -40.90 -6.73
C PHE A 628 -20.78 -41.31 -5.54
N GLY A 629 -20.66 -40.62 -4.40
CA GLY A 629 -21.45 -40.91 -3.20
C GLY A 629 -22.96 -40.78 -3.44
N LEU A 630 -23.39 -39.75 -4.18
CA LEU A 630 -24.80 -39.56 -4.55
C LEU A 630 -25.30 -40.67 -5.47
N ARG A 631 -24.52 -41.08 -6.49
CA ARG A 631 -24.88 -42.19 -7.40
C ARG A 631 -24.99 -43.52 -6.66
N CYS A 632 -24.07 -43.82 -5.74
CA CYS A 632 -24.16 -44.99 -4.87
C CYS A 632 -25.44 -44.98 -4.03
N LYS A 633 -25.80 -43.82 -3.46
CA LYS A 633 -27.02 -43.67 -2.66
C LYS A 633 -28.30 -43.78 -3.51
N MET A 634 -28.30 -43.25 -4.72
CA MET A 634 -29.41 -43.37 -5.69
C MET A 634 -29.71 -44.82 -6.08
N LEU A 635 -28.67 -45.66 -6.15
CA LEU A 635 -28.82 -47.10 -6.44
C LEU A 635 -29.35 -47.85 -5.21
N ALA A 636 -28.98 -47.42 -4.01
CA ALA A 636 -29.39 -48.06 -2.75
C ALA A 636 -30.82 -47.68 -2.31
N ASP A 637 -31.28 -46.45 -2.59
CA ASP A 637 -32.56 -45.93 -2.09
C ASP A 637 -33.34 -45.14 -3.15
N LYS A 638 -34.56 -45.59 -3.45
CA LYS A 638 -35.47 -44.94 -4.42
C LYS A 638 -35.95 -43.56 -3.96
N GLN A 639 -36.04 -43.30 -2.65
CA GLN A 639 -36.49 -42.02 -2.12
C GLN A 639 -35.45 -40.90 -2.39
N TRP A 640 -34.18 -41.27 -2.46
CA TRP A 640 -33.08 -40.36 -2.77
C TRP A 640 -33.01 -39.95 -4.24
N HIS A 641 -33.66 -40.69 -5.13
CA HIS A 641 -33.47 -40.55 -6.58
C HIS A 641 -33.75 -39.12 -7.08
N GLN A 642 -34.79 -38.45 -6.56
CA GLN A 642 -35.16 -37.10 -6.99
C GLN A 642 -34.17 -36.04 -6.50
N ILE A 643 -33.84 -36.03 -5.20
CA ILE A 643 -32.93 -35.04 -4.62
C ILE A 643 -31.51 -35.25 -5.14
N ALA A 644 -31.04 -36.50 -5.18
CA ALA A 644 -29.71 -36.83 -5.64
C ALA A 644 -29.54 -36.60 -7.15
N SER A 645 -30.56 -36.82 -7.99
CA SER A 645 -30.45 -36.51 -9.43
C SER A 645 -30.28 -35.02 -9.69
N ILE A 646 -30.95 -34.15 -8.93
CA ILE A 646 -30.79 -32.70 -9.02
C ILE A 646 -29.41 -32.27 -8.53
N LEU A 647 -28.96 -32.80 -7.39
CA LEU A 647 -27.62 -32.51 -6.83
C LEU A 647 -26.50 -33.02 -7.75
N VAL A 648 -26.67 -34.20 -8.37
CA VAL A 648 -25.73 -34.70 -9.38
C VAL A 648 -25.72 -33.78 -10.59
N ALA A 649 -26.88 -33.37 -11.11
CA ALA A 649 -26.95 -32.49 -12.27
C ALA A 649 -26.31 -31.11 -12.01
N SER A 650 -26.54 -30.51 -10.84
CA SER A 650 -25.93 -29.24 -10.46
C SER A 650 -24.42 -29.37 -10.25
N THR A 651 -23.97 -30.46 -9.59
CA THR A 651 -22.55 -30.72 -9.37
C THR A 651 -21.83 -30.99 -10.69
N THR A 652 -22.40 -31.80 -11.58
CA THR A 652 -21.84 -32.03 -12.93
C THR A 652 -21.74 -30.73 -13.74
N ARG A 653 -22.73 -29.83 -13.64
CA ARG A 653 -22.64 -28.52 -14.30
C ARG A 653 -21.46 -27.69 -13.76
N ARG A 654 -21.23 -27.73 -12.44
CA ARG A 654 -20.07 -27.09 -11.80
C ARG A 654 -18.76 -27.73 -12.23
N SER A 655 -18.66 -29.06 -12.22
CA SER A 655 -17.47 -29.80 -12.65
C SER A 655 -17.13 -29.52 -14.11
N ASN A 656 -18.12 -29.47 -15.00
CA ASN A 656 -17.91 -29.10 -16.40
C ASN A 656 -17.31 -27.69 -16.53
N ALA A 657 -17.79 -26.72 -15.75
CA ALA A 657 -17.23 -25.37 -15.74
C ALA A 657 -15.78 -25.34 -15.20
N LEU A 658 -15.46 -26.15 -14.19
CA LEU A 658 -14.09 -26.32 -13.69
C LEU A 658 -13.17 -26.94 -14.74
N ILE A 659 -13.64 -27.96 -15.47
CA ILE A 659 -12.87 -28.64 -16.51
C ILE A 659 -12.58 -27.70 -17.68
N THR A 660 -13.57 -26.92 -18.14
CA THR A 660 -13.33 -25.93 -19.20
C THR A 660 -12.27 -24.90 -18.79
N ARG A 661 -12.22 -24.50 -17.51
CA ARG A 661 -11.15 -23.65 -16.98
C ARG A 661 -9.81 -24.37 -16.89
N LEU A 662 -9.80 -25.66 -16.55
CA LEU A 662 -8.57 -26.46 -16.55
C LEU A 662 -8.03 -26.68 -17.98
N PHE A 663 -8.91 -26.86 -18.97
CA PHE A 663 -8.51 -26.96 -20.38
C PHE A 663 -7.90 -25.66 -20.89
N SER A 664 -8.42 -24.50 -20.47
CA SER A 664 -7.79 -23.23 -20.82
C SER A 664 -6.41 -23.04 -20.16
N ILE A 665 -6.22 -23.60 -18.97
CA ILE A 665 -4.90 -23.68 -18.33
C ILE A 665 -3.95 -24.63 -19.10
N LEU A 666 -4.43 -25.79 -19.53
CA LEU A 666 -3.64 -26.70 -20.37
C LEU A 666 -3.24 -26.05 -21.71
N LEU A 667 -4.14 -25.27 -22.30
CA LEU A 667 -3.88 -24.51 -23.52
C LEU A 667 -2.78 -23.45 -23.34
N THR A 668 -2.59 -22.94 -22.11
CA THR A 668 -1.55 -21.95 -21.80
C THR A 668 -0.22 -22.57 -21.40
N LEU A 669 -0.25 -23.70 -20.69
CA LEU A 669 0.94 -24.42 -20.24
C LEU A 669 1.56 -25.32 -21.32
N ASP A 670 0.82 -25.62 -22.40
CA ASP A 670 1.26 -26.41 -23.56
C ASP A 670 1.99 -27.71 -23.15
N GLU A 671 3.12 -28.09 -23.77
CA GLU A 671 3.87 -29.33 -23.44
C GLU A 671 4.78 -29.23 -22.20
N THR A 672 4.34 -28.59 -21.12
CA THR A 672 5.10 -28.63 -19.85
C THR A 672 4.84 -29.93 -19.08
N PRO A 673 5.80 -30.42 -18.26
CA PRO A 673 5.59 -31.59 -17.41
C PRO A 673 4.41 -31.40 -16.43
N GLN A 674 4.17 -30.16 -16.00
CA GLN A 674 3.02 -29.81 -15.17
C GLN A 674 1.68 -29.93 -15.91
N ALA A 675 1.61 -29.50 -17.18
CA ALA A 675 0.42 -29.68 -18.00
C ALA A 675 0.09 -31.16 -18.21
N ARG A 676 1.11 -32.00 -18.43
CA ARG A 676 0.94 -33.46 -18.52
C ARG A 676 0.38 -34.06 -17.23
N ALA A 677 0.86 -33.62 -16.06
CA ALA A 677 0.34 -34.04 -14.77
C ALA A 677 -1.13 -33.61 -14.59
N ILE A 678 -1.48 -32.35 -14.88
CA ILE A 678 -2.86 -31.85 -14.80
C ILE A 678 -3.78 -32.66 -15.72
N ALA A 679 -3.38 -32.90 -16.98
CA ALA A 679 -4.15 -33.67 -17.95
C ALA A 679 -4.43 -35.09 -17.46
N ALA A 680 -3.42 -35.77 -16.89
CA ALA A 680 -3.61 -37.10 -16.34
C ALA A 680 -4.56 -37.12 -15.14
N HIS A 681 -4.50 -36.14 -14.23
CA HIS A 681 -5.44 -36.04 -13.11
C HIS A 681 -6.88 -35.81 -13.57
N ILE A 682 -7.10 -35.00 -14.62
CA ILE A 682 -8.44 -34.81 -15.20
C ILE A 682 -8.96 -36.12 -15.77
N ALA A 683 -8.12 -36.85 -16.51
CA ALA A 683 -8.49 -38.16 -17.08
C ALA A 683 -8.84 -39.17 -15.99
N GLU A 684 -8.06 -39.21 -14.90
CA GLU A 684 -8.29 -40.13 -13.78
C GLU A 684 -9.60 -39.83 -13.04
N LEU A 685 -9.93 -38.56 -12.82
CA LEU A 685 -11.12 -38.14 -12.08
C LEU A 685 -12.43 -38.29 -12.88
N MET A 686 -12.39 -38.02 -14.19
CA MET A 686 -13.59 -37.93 -15.03
C MET A 686 -13.81 -39.11 -15.98
N GLY A 687 -12.76 -39.88 -16.29
CA GLY A 687 -12.86 -41.04 -17.18
C GLY A 687 -13.45 -40.67 -18.55
N SER A 688 -14.51 -41.38 -18.96
CA SER A 688 -15.15 -41.22 -20.28
C SER A 688 -15.89 -39.90 -20.48
N ASP A 689 -16.23 -39.19 -19.40
CA ASP A 689 -17.00 -37.94 -19.49
C ASP A 689 -16.18 -36.79 -20.10
N VAL A 690 -14.85 -36.92 -20.14
CA VAL A 690 -13.92 -35.97 -20.74
C VAL A 690 -14.13 -35.82 -22.26
N GLU A 691 -14.48 -36.90 -22.97
CA GLU A 691 -14.61 -36.88 -24.43
C GLU A 691 -15.77 -35.98 -24.89
N LEU A 692 -16.85 -35.93 -24.11
CA LEU A 692 -17.99 -35.03 -24.35
C LEU A 692 -17.58 -33.55 -24.24
N LEU A 693 -16.67 -33.24 -23.32
CA LEU A 693 -16.17 -31.88 -23.10
C LEU A 693 -15.12 -31.49 -24.14
N LEU A 694 -14.30 -32.44 -24.59
CA LEU A 694 -13.31 -32.23 -25.66
C LEU A 694 -13.96 -31.85 -27.00
N ALA A 695 -15.19 -32.32 -27.25
CA ALA A 695 -15.96 -32.00 -28.45
C ALA A 695 -16.65 -30.63 -28.39
N LEU A 696 -16.64 -29.94 -27.25
CA LEU A 696 -17.23 -28.60 -27.13
C LEU A 696 -16.32 -27.54 -27.77
N PRO A 697 -16.90 -26.43 -28.28
CA PRO A 697 -16.13 -25.30 -28.77
C PRO A 697 -15.36 -24.63 -27.61
N VAL A 698 -14.17 -24.13 -27.91
CA VAL A 698 -13.27 -23.49 -26.93
C VAL A 698 -13.89 -22.25 -26.29
N SER A 699 -14.65 -21.47 -27.05
CA SER A 699 -15.39 -20.30 -26.58
C SER A 699 -16.73 -20.16 -27.32
N THR A 700 -17.64 -19.35 -26.79
CA THR A 700 -18.89 -18.97 -27.48
C THR A 700 -18.54 -18.32 -28.83
N GLY A 701 -18.85 -18.99 -29.93
CA GLY A 701 -18.56 -18.54 -31.30
C GLY A 701 -17.25 -19.07 -31.92
N ALA A 702 -16.45 -19.87 -31.21
CA ALA A 702 -15.29 -20.53 -31.78
C ALA A 702 -15.69 -21.67 -32.73
N ARG A 703 -15.01 -21.78 -33.88
CA ARG A 703 -15.19 -22.89 -34.85
C ARG A 703 -14.38 -24.14 -34.52
N VAL A 704 -13.47 -24.03 -33.55
CA VAL A 704 -12.50 -25.07 -33.19
C VAL A 704 -12.88 -25.66 -31.84
N THR A 705 -12.77 -26.97 -31.71
CA THR A 705 -13.08 -27.72 -30.48
C THR A 705 -11.87 -27.77 -29.53
N TRP A 706 -12.10 -28.17 -28.27
CA TRP A 706 -11.01 -28.39 -27.32
C TRP A 706 -10.02 -29.47 -27.80
N ALA A 707 -10.52 -30.55 -28.42
CA ALA A 707 -9.68 -31.60 -28.99
C ALA A 707 -8.72 -31.11 -30.08
N GLU A 708 -9.13 -30.12 -30.88
CA GLU A 708 -8.34 -29.57 -31.99
C GLU A 708 -7.37 -28.47 -31.55
N SER A 709 -7.64 -27.83 -30.41
CA SER A 709 -6.87 -26.68 -29.92
C SER A 709 -5.74 -27.05 -28.96
N LEU A 710 -5.92 -28.14 -28.20
CA LEU A 710 -4.93 -28.71 -27.29
C LEU A 710 -3.89 -29.54 -28.05
N ASN A 711 -2.71 -29.68 -27.45
CA ASN A 711 -1.64 -30.51 -28.00
C ASN A 711 -2.05 -32.00 -28.05
N ALA A 712 -1.70 -32.70 -29.14
CA ALA A 712 -2.02 -34.11 -29.35
C ALA A 712 -1.57 -35.03 -28.19
N GLN A 713 -0.41 -34.76 -27.57
CA GLN A 713 0.04 -35.53 -26.41
C GLN A 713 -0.86 -35.32 -25.18
N LEU A 714 -1.30 -34.08 -24.93
CA LEU A 714 -2.22 -33.78 -23.82
C LEU A 714 -3.59 -34.39 -24.07
N VAL A 715 -4.09 -34.36 -25.31
CA VAL A 715 -5.36 -35.01 -25.68
C VAL A 715 -5.29 -36.52 -25.48
N ASN A 716 -4.16 -37.16 -25.82
CA ASN A 716 -3.96 -38.59 -25.57
C ASN A 716 -3.92 -38.93 -24.08
N LEU A 717 -3.31 -38.08 -23.25
CA LEU A 717 -3.35 -38.22 -21.79
C LEU A 717 -4.76 -38.02 -21.23
N LEU A 718 -5.50 -37.02 -21.71
CA LEU A 718 -6.90 -36.78 -21.35
C LEU A 718 -7.82 -37.96 -21.70
N ARG A 719 -7.47 -38.71 -22.75
CA ARG A 719 -8.14 -39.97 -23.16
C ARG A 719 -7.68 -41.21 -22.39
N GLY A 720 -6.80 -41.05 -21.39
CA GLY A 720 -6.39 -42.13 -20.50
C GLY A 720 -5.12 -42.88 -20.90
N SER A 721 -4.27 -42.31 -21.75
CA SER A 721 -2.93 -42.88 -22.01
C SER A 721 -2.05 -42.81 -20.74
N PRO A 722 -1.23 -43.82 -20.45
CA PRO A 722 -0.34 -43.80 -19.29
C PRO A 722 0.73 -42.70 -19.43
N LEU A 723 1.05 -42.03 -18.32
CA LEU A 723 2.19 -41.11 -18.21
C LEU A 723 3.50 -41.91 -18.17
N ASP A 724 4.50 -41.52 -18.96
CA ASP A 724 5.85 -42.09 -18.86
C ASP A 724 6.53 -41.67 -17.54
N ASP A 725 6.83 -42.67 -16.69
CA ASP A 725 7.37 -42.50 -15.34
C ASP A 725 8.78 -41.84 -15.28
N ALA A 726 9.47 -41.67 -16.43
CA ALA A 726 10.80 -41.05 -16.50
C ALA A 726 10.81 -39.51 -16.37
N SER A 727 9.64 -38.86 -16.23
CA SER A 727 9.49 -37.39 -16.29
C SER A 727 8.97 -36.72 -15.00
N THR A 728 8.82 -37.48 -13.92
CA THR A 728 8.35 -36.98 -12.62
C THR A 728 9.51 -36.47 -11.75
N ASN A 729 9.56 -35.15 -11.52
CA ASN A 729 10.31 -34.54 -10.43
C ASN A 729 9.67 -34.87 -9.06
N SER A 730 10.41 -34.70 -7.96
CA SER A 730 9.92 -35.00 -6.59
C SER A 730 8.61 -34.28 -6.23
N GLU A 731 8.46 -33.01 -6.61
CA GLU A 731 7.23 -32.21 -6.37
C GLU A 731 6.00 -32.73 -7.13
N THR A 732 6.17 -33.26 -8.35
CA THR A 732 5.05 -33.83 -9.12
C THR A 732 4.68 -35.23 -8.62
N GLY A 733 5.61 -35.96 -8.01
CA GLY A 733 5.35 -37.24 -7.34
C GLY A 733 4.50 -37.12 -6.07
N GLU A 734 4.74 -36.10 -5.23
CA GLU A 734 3.89 -35.81 -4.05
C GLU A 734 2.48 -35.36 -4.45
N PHE A 735 2.37 -34.50 -5.47
CA PHE A 735 1.09 -34.06 -6.01
C PHE A 735 0.26 -35.23 -6.60
N ARG A 736 0.93 -36.18 -7.28
CA ARG A 736 0.31 -37.40 -7.83
C ARG A 736 -0.35 -38.27 -6.74
N ASN A 737 0.22 -38.33 -5.54
CA ASN A 737 -0.30 -39.12 -4.43
C ASN A 737 -1.47 -38.45 -3.68
N GLN A 738 -1.63 -37.13 -3.76
CA GLN A 738 -2.69 -36.41 -3.03
C GLN A 738 -4.05 -36.45 -3.76
N ILE A 739 -4.07 -36.30 -5.08
CA ILE A 739 -5.29 -36.18 -5.88
C ILE A 739 -5.38 -37.38 -6.83
N SER A 740 -5.96 -38.49 -6.38
CA SER A 740 -6.17 -39.70 -7.19
C SER A 740 -7.64 -40.08 -7.22
N PHE A 741 -8.04 -40.87 -8.22
CA PHE A 741 -9.39 -41.43 -8.28
C PHE A 741 -9.69 -42.32 -7.06
N ARG A 742 -8.69 -43.02 -6.53
CA ARG A 742 -8.81 -43.80 -5.30
C ARG A 742 -9.09 -42.92 -4.08
N SER A 743 -8.43 -41.77 -3.95
CA SER A 743 -8.71 -40.84 -2.86
C SER A 743 -10.08 -40.18 -3.02
N ALA A 744 -10.50 -39.86 -4.25
CA ALA A 744 -11.86 -39.37 -4.52
C ALA A 744 -12.95 -40.40 -4.16
N ILE A 745 -12.73 -41.70 -4.44
CA ILE A 745 -13.65 -42.77 -4.01
C ILE A 745 -13.70 -42.87 -2.48
N ALA A 746 -12.54 -42.86 -1.82
CA ALA A 746 -12.47 -42.91 -0.36
C ALA A 746 -13.22 -41.72 0.27
N MET A 747 -13.02 -40.50 -0.25
CA MET A 747 -13.76 -39.30 0.15
C MET A 747 -15.27 -39.38 -0.17
N GLY A 748 -15.65 -40.08 -1.24
CA GLY A 748 -17.04 -40.30 -1.62
C GLY A 748 -17.81 -41.17 -0.61
N SER A 749 -17.11 -41.96 0.21
CA SER A 749 -17.73 -42.70 1.32
C SER A 749 -18.24 -41.80 2.44
N GLU A 750 -17.70 -40.57 2.57
CA GLU A 750 -18.13 -39.56 3.53
C GLU A 750 -19.19 -38.60 2.98
N LEU A 751 -20.31 -39.16 2.50
CA LEU A 751 -21.37 -38.38 1.83
C LEU A 751 -21.90 -37.19 2.67
N ILE A 752 -22.04 -37.37 3.99
CA ILE A 752 -22.53 -36.33 4.89
C ILE A 752 -21.58 -35.13 4.93
N THR A 753 -20.28 -35.37 5.02
CA THR A 753 -19.24 -34.32 5.02
C THR A 753 -19.28 -33.52 3.73
N ASN A 754 -19.40 -34.20 2.59
CA ASN A 754 -19.45 -33.56 1.28
C ASN A 754 -20.74 -32.73 1.10
N LEU A 755 -21.89 -33.26 1.51
CA LEU A 755 -23.16 -32.51 1.48
C LEU A 755 -23.10 -31.26 2.37
N ARG A 756 -22.51 -31.35 3.56
CA ARG A 756 -22.36 -30.19 4.45
C ARG A 756 -21.53 -29.08 3.81
N ARG A 757 -20.50 -29.40 3.03
CA ARG A 757 -19.74 -28.39 2.27
C ARG A 757 -20.63 -27.69 1.23
N VAL A 758 -21.48 -28.43 0.54
CA VAL A 758 -22.43 -27.86 -0.44
C VAL A 758 -23.44 -26.93 0.24
N VAL A 759 -23.93 -27.29 1.43
CA VAL A 759 -24.82 -26.42 2.23
C VAL A 759 -24.17 -25.07 2.55
N MET A 760 -22.87 -25.08 2.82
CA MET A 760 -22.09 -23.88 3.19
C MET A 760 -21.53 -23.12 1.98
N GLY A 761 -21.86 -23.53 0.75
CA GLY A 761 -21.45 -22.86 -0.48
C GLY A 761 -22.30 -21.64 -0.84
N ASP A 762 -21.93 -20.96 -1.92
CA ASP A 762 -22.56 -19.71 -2.36
C ASP A 762 -23.98 -19.90 -2.96
N ASP A 763 -24.26 -21.07 -3.55
CA ASP A 763 -25.57 -21.39 -4.14
C ASP A 763 -26.53 -21.89 -3.06
N GLN A 764 -27.36 -20.99 -2.55
CA GLN A 764 -28.32 -21.30 -1.48
C GLN A 764 -29.46 -22.22 -1.91
N LEU A 765 -29.78 -22.29 -3.20
CA LEU A 765 -30.79 -23.21 -3.71
C LEU A 765 -30.27 -24.65 -3.62
N VAL A 766 -29.05 -24.87 -4.15
CA VAL A 766 -28.38 -26.18 -4.07
C VAL A 766 -28.03 -26.52 -2.62
N GLY A 767 -27.66 -25.51 -1.82
CA GLY A 767 -27.42 -25.66 -0.39
C GLY A 767 -28.67 -26.10 0.37
N ALA A 768 -29.86 -25.58 0.04
CA ALA A 768 -31.10 -26.00 0.69
C ALA A 768 -31.42 -27.47 0.38
N LEU A 769 -31.25 -27.90 -0.88
CA LEU A 769 -31.42 -29.30 -1.29
C LEU A 769 -30.41 -30.23 -0.60
N ALA A 770 -29.16 -29.79 -0.46
CA ALA A 770 -28.14 -30.53 0.28
C ALA A 770 -28.46 -30.63 1.77
N LEU A 771 -29.04 -29.58 2.37
CA LEU A 771 -29.46 -29.60 3.78
C LEU A 771 -30.65 -30.53 4.00
N THR A 772 -31.61 -30.54 3.06
CA THR A 772 -32.69 -31.54 3.02
C THR A 772 -32.11 -32.95 2.89
N ALA A 773 -31.13 -33.15 2.02
CA ALA A 773 -30.44 -34.44 1.88
C ALA A 773 -29.76 -34.88 3.20
N ILE A 774 -29.08 -33.97 3.90
CA ILE A 774 -28.49 -34.27 5.23
C ILE A 774 -29.58 -34.66 6.23
N SER A 775 -30.76 -34.02 6.22
CA SER A 775 -31.85 -34.34 7.15
C SER A 775 -32.35 -35.79 7.06
N TYR A 776 -32.24 -36.40 5.87
CA TYR A 776 -32.54 -37.81 5.65
C TYR A 776 -31.42 -38.76 6.09
N LEU A 777 -30.19 -38.27 6.27
CA LEU A 777 -29.03 -39.04 6.74
C LEU A 777 -28.83 -38.89 8.26
N ASP A 778 -28.86 -37.66 8.75
CA ASP A 778 -28.65 -37.26 10.13
C ASP A 778 -29.41 -35.96 10.44
N LEU A 779 -30.56 -36.11 11.10
CA LEU A 779 -31.41 -35.00 11.49
C LEU A 779 -30.74 -34.06 12.52
N GLY A 780 -29.89 -34.59 13.40
CA GLY A 780 -29.19 -33.81 14.41
C GLY A 780 -28.17 -32.86 13.79
N LEU A 781 -27.38 -33.38 12.85
CA LEU A 781 -26.41 -32.58 12.11
C LEU A 781 -27.09 -31.56 11.18
N ALA A 782 -28.21 -31.91 10.54
CA ALA A 782 -28.99 -30.99 9.73
C ALA A 782 -29.48 -29.79 10.56
N ARG A 783 -30.01 -30.03 11.77
CA ARG A 783 -30.41 -28.95 12.71
C ARG A 783 -29.24 -28.06 13.11
N GLN A 784 -28.12 -28.67 13.50
CA GLN A 784 -26.91 -27.93 13.88
C GLN A 784 -26.41 -27.03 12.74
N THR A 785 -26.39 -27.55 11.52
CA THR A 785 -25.95 -26.81 10.32
C THR A 785 -26.93 -25.68 9.98
N GLY A 786 -28.24 -25.93 10.06
CA GLY A 786 -29.26 -24.89 9.89
C GLY A 786 -29.16 -23.76 10.92
N ASP A 787 -28.91 -24.08 12.18
CA ASP A 787 -28.67 -23.10 13.25
C ASP A 787 -27.40 -22.27 13.05
N GLU A 788 -26.37 -22.86 12.45
CA GLU A 788 -25.14 -22.15 12.09
C GLU A 788 -25.41 -21.08 11.01
N ILE A 789 -26.17 -21.44 9.97
CA ILE A 789 -26.55 -20.51 8.88
C ILE A 789 -27.46 -19.39 9.41
N ARG A 790 -28.44 -19.75 10.24
CA ARG A 790 -29.35 -18.79 10.87
C ARG A 790 -28.60 -17.77 11.72
N ARG A 791 -27.59 -18.20 12.50
CA ARG A 791 -26.75 -17.31 13.31
C ARG A 791 -25.88 -16.37 12.47
N LYS A 792 -25.40 -16.82 11.31
CA LYS A 792 -24.60 -15.99 10.39
C LYS A 792 -25.45 -14.97 9.63
N GLY A 793 -26.78 -15.09 9.63
CA GLY A 793 -27.68 -14.21 8.91
C GLY A 793 -27.52 -14.28 7.38
N THR A 794 -26.99 -15.38 6.87
CA THR A 794 -26.58 -15.49 5.46
C THR A 794 -27.69 -16.01 4.54
N SER A 795 -28.77 -16.60 5.04
CA SER A 795 -29.85 -17.17 4.21
C SER A 795 -30.76 -16.08 3.63
N THR A 796 -30.63 -15.78 2.35
CA THR A 796 -31.48 -14.85 1.60
C THR A 796 -32.52 -15.57 0.74
N HIS A 797 -32.23 -16.82 0.34
CA HIS A 797 -33.11 -17.60 -0.53
C HIS A 797 -34.25 -18.27 0.27
N TRP A 798 -35.48 -18.12 -0.20
CA TRP A 798 -36.71 -18.58 0.48
C TRP A 798 -36.69 -20.09 0.82
N LEU A 799 -36.18 -20.94 -0.09
CA LEU A 799 -36.12 -22.39 0.13
C LEU A 799 -35.19 -22.77 1.29
N MET A 800 -34.05 -22.07 1.44
CA MET A 800 -33.12 -22.32 2.54
C MET A 800 -33.75 -21.93 3.88
N VAL A 801 -34.47 -20.80 3.91
CA VAL A 801 -35.21 -20.34 5.09
C VAL A 801 -36.29 -21.35 5.50
N GLU A 802 -37.05 -21.86 4.53
CA GLU A 802 -38.11 -22.85 4.77
C GLU A 802 -37.56 -24.17 5.30
N VAL A 803 -36.46 -24.68 4.72
CA VAL A 803 -35.81 -25.92 5.19
C VAL A 803 -35.28 -25.75 6.62
N ILE A 804 -34.66 -24.61 6.95
CA ILE A 804 -34.16 -24.32 8.31
C ILE A 804 -35.32 -24.20 9.31
N ALA A 805 -36.42 -23.53 8.94
CA ALA A 805 -37.61 -23.41 9.77
C ALA A 805 -38.23 -24.79 10.07
N GLY A 806 -38.36 -25.64 9.04
CA GLY A 806 -38.84 -27.01 9.17
C GLY A 806 -37.96 -27.89 10.06
N LEU A 807 -36.63 -27.71 10.02
CA LEU A 807 -35.69 -28.43 10.88
C LEU A 807 -35.74 -27.98 12.35
N SER A 808 -35.99 -26.70 12.59
CA SER A 808 -35.99 -26.07 13.92
C SER A 808 -37.26 -26.35 14.73
N GLY A 809 -38.29 -26.96 14.13
CA GLY A 809 -39.58 -27.20 14.79
C GLY A 809 -40.40 -25.94 15.06
N VAL A 810 -39.93 -24.78 14.59
CA VAL A 810 -40.66 -23.51 14.62
C VAL A 810 -41.55 -23.48 13.38
N ARG A 811 -42.61 -24.30 13.40
CA ARG A 811 -43.81 -23.93 12.63
C ARG A 811 -44.48 -22.85 13.45
N ASP A 812 -44.36 -21.60 13.02
CA ASP A 812 -45.39 -20.63 13.37
C ASP A 812 -46.71 -21.19 12.82
N ASP A 813 -47.67 -21.43 13.70
CA ASP A 813 -49.05 -21.81 13.41
C ASP A 813 -49.81 -20.69 12.67
N THR A 814 -49.13 -19.89 11.85
CA THR A 814 -49.75 -19.12 10.79
C THR A 814 -49.88 -20.06 9.60
N GLY A 815 -51.10 -20.56 9.40
CA GLY A 815 -51.44 -21.59 8.42
C GLY A 815 -50.82 -21.40 7.04
N LEU A 816 -50.73 -22.50 6.28
CA LEU A 816 -50.23 -22.57 4.91
C LEU A 816 -50.41 -21.23 4.18
N LYS A 817 -49.33 -20.46 4.04
CA LYS A 817 -49.25 -19.54 2.90
C LYS A 817 -49.07 -20.44 1.69
N THR A 818 -50.19 -20.88 1.14
CA THR A 818 -50.29 -21.24 -0.26
C THR A 818 -49.56 -20.15 -1.04
N ALA A 819 -48.36 -20.47 -1.54
CA ALA A 819 -47.76 -19.67 -2.58
C ALA A 819 -48.61 -19.89 -3.82
N THR A 820 -49.72 -19.16 -3.95
CA THR A 820 -50.39 -18.94 -5.22
C THR A 820 -49.49 -18.04 -6.08
N ALA A 821 -48.34 -18.57 -6.47
CA ALA A 821 -47.54 -17.98 -7.52
C ALA A 821 -48.27 -18.24 -8.83
N GLY A 822 -49.21 -17.35 -9.16
CA GLY A 822 -49.78 -17.29 -10.50
C GLY A 822 -48.70 -16.83 -11.46
N PHE A 823 -48.34 -17.66 -12.43
CA PHE A 823 -47.45 -17.25 -13.51
C PHE A 823 -48.30 -16.92 -14.75
N THR A 824 -48.10 -15.71 -15.24
CA THR A 824 -48.69 -15.20 -16.47
C THR A 824 -47.74 -15.49 -17.62
N LEU A 825 -48.12 -16.43 -18.47
CA LEU A 825 -47.37 -16.72 -19.69
C LEU A 825 -47.95 -15.87 -20.81
N THR A 826 -47.16 -14.90 -21.27
CA THR A 826 -47.55 -14.04 -22.39
C THR A 826 -46.88 -14.58 -23.63
N VAL A 827 -47.65 -15.21 -24.52
CA VAL A 827 -47.14 -15.64 -25.82
C VAL A 827 -47.46 -14.56 -26.83
N ALA A 828 -46.42 -13.92 -27.35
CA ALA A 828 -46.52 -13.00 -28.48
C ALA A 828 -45.91 -13.70 -29.71
N SER A 829 -46.72 -13.85 -30.75
CA SER A 829 -46.30 -14.32 -32.08
C SER A 829 -46.55 -13.19 -33.07
N GLN A 830 -45.69 -13.01 -34.06
CA GLN A 830 -45.85 -11.94 -35.06
C GLN A 830 -47.15 -12.07 -35.88
N ASN A 831 -47.81 -13.23 -35.89
CA ASN A 831 -49.03 -13.48 -36.67
C ASN A 831 -50.31 -13.67 -35.82
N SER A 832 -50.26 -13.46 -34.49
CA SER A 832 -51.46 -13.47 -33.64
C SER A 832 -51.27 -12.53 -32.45
N GLY A 833 -52.25 -11.65 -32.19
CA GLY A 833 -52.21 -10.67 -31.11
C GLY A 833 -51.85 -11.29 -29.74
N LYS A 834 -51.22 -10.48 -28.88
CA LYS A 834 -50.75 -10.87 -27.53
C LYS A 834 -51.81 -11.67 -26.78
N GLN A 835 -51.52 -12.95 -26.49
CA GLN A 835 -52.33 -13.76 -25.61
C GLN A 835 -51.62 -13.94 -24.28
N THR A 836 -52.26 -13.45 -23.23
CA THR A 836 -51.80 -13.60 -21.85
C THR A 836 -52.62 -14.69 -21.20
N MET A 837 -51.98 -15.80 -20.83
CA MET A 837 -52.63 -16.89 -20.10
C MET A 837 -52.14 -16.88 -18.66
N SER A 838 -53.06 -16.72 -17.72
CA SER A 838 -52.78 -16.77 -16.28
C SER A 838 -53.13 -18.15 -15.74
N PHE A 839 -52.18 -18.82 -15.10
CA PHE A 839 -52.41 -20.10 -14.44
C PHE A 839 -52.18 -19.95 -12.93
N ALA A 840 -53.14 -20.41 -12.13
CA ALA A 840 -53.00 -20.58 -10.69
C ALA A 840 -52.98 -22.08 -10.39
N LYS A 841 -51.91 -22.57 -9.77
CA LYS A 841 -51.82 -23.95 -9.26
C LYS A 841 -51.14 -23.93 -7.89
N ASP A 842 -51.62 -24.81 -7.02
CA ASP A 842 -51.10 -24.97 -5.66
C ASP A 842 -49.73 -25.69 -5.61
N TYR A 843 -49.28 -26.25 -6.74
CA TYR A 843 -47.97 -26.90 -6.90
C TYR A 843 -47.52 -26.88 -8.38
N VAL A 844 -46.24 -26.57 -8.61
CA VAL A 844 -45.58 -26.64 -9.92
C VAL A 844 -44.71 -27.90 -9.95
N THR A 845 -45.12 -28.90 -10.73
CA THR A 845 -44.25 -30.02 -11.10
C THR A 845 -43.40 -29.61 -12.29
N SER A 846 -42.11 -29.31 -12.07
CA SER A 846 -41.17 -29.15 -13.19
C SER A 846 -40.74 -30.54 -13.68
N ARG A 847 -41.35 -30.99 -14.77
CA ARG A 847 -40.82 -32.11 -15.53
C ARG A 847 -39.72 -31.56 -16.43
N ALA A 848 -38.45 -31.76 -16.05
CA ALA A 848 -37.33 -31.50 -16.94
C ALA A 848 -37.41 -32.50 -18.12
N LEU A 849 -38.05 -32.09 -19.21
CA LEU A 849 -37.87 -32.73 -20.50
C LEU A 849 -36.43 -32.44 -20.93
N ALA A 850 -35.54 -33.39 -20.65
CA ALA A 850 -34.27 -33.47 -21.33
C ALA A 850 -34.57 -33.53 -22.83
N ARG A 851 -34.28 -32.43 -23.56
CA ARG A 851 -34.16 -32.50 -25.01
C ARG A 851 -32.92 -33.36 -25.31
N GLN A 852 -33.14 -34.66 -25.45
CA GLN A 852 -32.24 -35.53 -26.20
C GLN A 852 -32.27 -35.02 -27.65
N ARG A 853 -31.19 -34.36 -28.09
CA ARG A 853 -30.87 -34.33 -29.52
C ARG A 853 -30.40 -35.74 -29.89
N CYS A 854 -31.34 -36.62 -30.23
CA CYS A 854 -31.02 -37.79 -31.04
C CYS A 854 -30.59 -37.29 -32.42
N CYS A 855 -29.28 -37.31 -32.69
CA CYS A 855 -28.81 -37.41 -34.05
C CYS A 855 -28.95 -38.88 -34.47
N SER A 856 -29.96 -39.19 -35.28
CA SER A 856 -29.91 -40.35 -36.17
C SER A 856 -30.08 -39.86 -37.61
N HIS A 857 -29.14 -40.25 -38.46
CA HIS A 857 -29.12 -39.96 -39.90
C HIS A 857 -30.30 -40.63 -40.63
N ARG A 858 -31.04 -39.88 -41.46
CA ARG A 858 -31.15 -40.07 -42.94
C ARG A 858 -32.18 -39.13 -43.60
N ALA A 859 -31.69 -38.39 -44.61
CA ALA A 859 -32.31 -37.92 -45.87
C ALA A 859 -33.74 -37.33 -45.91
N ALA A 860 -33.88 -36.05 -46.27
CA ALA A 860 -34.33 -35.60 -47.62
C ALA A 860 -34.70 -34.08 -47.66
N CYS A 861 -34.13 -33.39 -48.65
CA CYS A 861 -34.48 -32.12 -49.31
C CYS A 861 -35.58 -31.17 -48.75
N CYS A 862 -35.22 -29.89 -48.50
CA CYS A 862 -35.53 -28.72 -49.36
C CYS A 862 -35.31 -27.34 -48.67
N SER A 863 -34.46 -26.50 -49.30
CA SER A 863 -34.49 -25.02 -49.45
C SER A 863 -34.65 -24.03 -48.26
N LEU A 864 -33.54 -23.33 -47.91
CA LEU A 864 -33.28 -21.86 -47.72
C LEU A 864 -34.40 -20.86 -47.26
N PRO A 865 -34.09 -19.62 -46.76
CA PRO A 865 -32.88 -19.05 -46.12
C PRO A 865 -33.13 -18.15 -44.86
N TYR A 866 -32.03 -17.80 -44.17
CA TYR A 866 -31.70 -16.56 -43.40
C TYR A 866 -32.76 -15.72 -42.65
N GLY A 867 -32.46 -15.38 -41.39
CA GLY A 867 -33.09 -14.28 -40.65
C GLY A 867 -32.46 -14.02 -39.28
N ASP A 868 -31.76 -12.89 -39.15
CA ASP A 868 -30.98 -12.34 -38.03
C ASP A 868 -31.64 -12.19 -36.63
N LEU A 869 -30.78 -12.28 -35.58
CA LEU A 869 -30.76 -11.55 -34.28
C LEU A 869 -31.89 -11.79 -33.23
N PRO A 870 -31.74 -11.36 -31.95
CA PRO A 870 -30.58 -11.19 -31.05
C PRO A 870 -30.79 -11.79 -29.62
N ASP A 871 -29.78 -11.57 -28.77
CA ASP A 871 -29.63 -11.80 -27.33
C ASP A 871 -30.78 -11.34 -26.39
N TRP A 872 -30.58 -11.72 -25.10
CA TRP A 872 -31.25 -11.31 -23.84
C TRP A 872 -32.42 -12.21 -23.44
N ILE A 873 -32.50 -12.75 -22.20
CA ILE A 873 -32.53 -12.05 -20.91
C ILE A 873 -32.18 -12.99 -19.73
N GLU A 874 -31.48 -12.43 -18.75
CA GLU A 874 -31.25 -12.86 -17.35
C GLU A 874 -32.51 -12.86 -16.48
N GLY A 875 -32.54 -13.71 -15.45
CA GLY A 875 -33.54 -13.69 -14.37
C GLY A 875 -33.79 -15.08 -13.80
#